data_AF-A0A7Y5SPR7-F1
#
_entry.id   AF-A0A7Y5SPR7-F1
#
_cell.length_a   1.000
_cell.length_b   1.000
_cell.length_c   1.000
_cell.angle_alpha   90.00
_cell.angle_beta   90.00
_cell.angle_gamma   90.00
#
_symmetry.space_group_name_H-M   'P 1'
#
loop_
_entity.id
_entity.type
_entity.pdbx_description
1 polymer ?
#
loop_
_entity_poly.entity_id
_entity_poly.type
_entity_poly.pdbx_seq_one_letter_code
_entity_poly.pdbx_strand_id
1 'polypeptide(L)'
;MRCACLRAGILALMFFLHGGWPVWADDRVAYAPDIVGVERMFLVALRAPVDAPEIKVTVPDSVALFDFTRLPAKSEIRKFYFRSLRPAKRAEIRFAHPAGEIVVPLEIWSLDDLRTFRQWKGVAIPRRWPLGEALPELKQGQTITTENVKRRMKGQGSPGSQWLEVSDEVIWSLQPDSTIPRWHWVNIAKGCPLHGPEIYRKTAYYPWTVDMGIPHRWKIRCPIDGAVYPSNDFANGDMTSGDYPDDGIGGGFEQNGVRYGFIAEICQAYCHQMLNVAPACADGFLATGDVRYVHKALVAMSRLAVEWAYLATMTQHRHRNTAGQVERLGPAPFSEGPCLNATGMTVYSISMPGHQWAHAEAYDKIWPAIDQDQEIVPFLKGKGLNVRTGEDVRRFIEENLFAVWMQASMDTSCASNVPYSQRGFVRMAEALNYSRGAEFMDALYDVSMIPDNWSAEHRAGMRSMVANGFFRDGAAYEATGGYNGMHVSALGPILESIEHLRQLRPEIYPEAKYPNLAKSRRYHNVFDFDMENVLIDRCYPSVGDSGSHPRYNQGARITWESGGAAAYEHAYHLFHDPKFAWALANAPGWQPSLDFPYTREQIEAEAAKWPDDWNDASSLHDGYGLAILRGGKGDAKRALWMMYGRARCHVHDDIMDIGLAAFQSTVLAHLGYPRQWSSWEGNWMTHNLARQIPPVNLSAAPQLFADAGPVHLAEAHAQAFVDQVAAGKGYSIDRSNWQRRMLAVIDVNDSDFYCLDLYRIHGGVEHWWSFHVQEGDFSTQGLALKKQDGGTLAGPEVSYGDADWIAKHGAERFAFPYLYNVARDTPAGTWAADWALKDADGLHFRLTVPGAEGAELVVCDGKSPAGGSPYEMKWLLLHKSGSAPVRTQVLGLMEMYKENPVIRSVKPLTLSGADEGGLPACAAVVELEDRTDTIFASADGTVERTAPGGFEFAGRFGLYRQQRGGAVQIVLVGGTKLTRDGTGITLDSHEFRGTITRVDRATETITVSPAPPDLDAMIGRRIFISNSARRIASKVLAAKRSGADAELGLDLDSRIGAGRVTGVADGRVLTDTDFVLNHFRYYHGARLVNAARTVEYPLIEVLSKTAALIDTDACPEAKADRLAGDFSKDSWFEVFDYGVGDAVDVPAVAVSDQAE
;
A
#
# COMPACT_ATOMS: atom_id res chain seq x y z
N MET A 1 11.76 0.38 -7.80
CA MET A 1 10.65 -0.48 -8.29
C MET A 1 9.62 0.44 -8.91
N ARG A 2 9.21 0.21 -10.16
CA ARG A 2 8.36 1.12 -10.95
C ARG A 2 6.92 0.59 -10.95
N CYS A 3 5.98 1.34 -10.37
CA CYS A 3 4.58 1.28 -10.81
C CYS A 3 3.84 2.63 -10.94
N ALA A 4 4.45 3.78 -10.63
CA ALA A 4 3.82 5.09 -10.89
C ALA A 4 4.58 6.01 -11.86
N CYS A 5 5.92 5.92 -11.99
CA CYS A 5 6.69 6.83 -12.85
C CYS A 5 7.61 6.11 -13.83
N LEU A 6 7.05 5.33 -14.77
CA LEU A 6 7.57 5.20 -16.14
C LEU A 6 6.55 4.47 -17.03
N ARG A 7 5.41 5.12 -17.28
CA ARG A 7 4.52 4.83 -18.44
C ARG A 7 4.25 6.08 -19.28
N ALA A 8 5.24 6.97 -19.36
CA ALA A 8 5.24 8.11 -20.29
C ALA A 8 6.10 7.89 -21.55
N GLY A 9 6.84 6.77 -21.67
CA GLY A 9 7.84 6.60 -22.75
C GLY A 9 7.64 5.46 -23.75
N ILE A 10 6.87 4.41 -23.43
CA ILE A 10 6.63 3.25 -24.32
C ILE A 10 5.15 2.85 -24.27
N LEU A 11 4.28 3.86 -24.40
CA LEU A 11 2.90 3.69 -24.89
C LEU A 11 2.67 4.50 -26.17
N ALA A 12 3.72 5.13 -26.71
CA ALA A 12 3.65 6.01 -27.87
C ALA A 12 3.72 5.27 -29.23
N LEU A 13 3.88 3.94 -29.26
CA LEU A 13 3.93 3.19 -30.54
C LEU A 13 2.90 2.07 -30.71
N MET A 14 1.98 1.86 -29.77
CA MET A 14 0.82 0.96 -29.96
C MET A 14 -0.55 1.64 -29.79
N PHE A 15 -0.60 2.92 -29.41
CA PHE A 15 -1.85 3.71 -29.38
C PHE A 15 -2.10 4.57 -30.63
N PHE A 16 -1.18 4.59 -31.60
CA PHE A 16 -1.33 5.39 -32.82
C PHE A 16 -2.11 4.72 -33.96
N LEU A 17 -2.75 3.56 -33.75
CA LEU A 17 -3.45 2.86 -34.83
C LEU A 17 -4.93 2.53 -34.62
N HIS A 18 -5.58 2.92 -33.52
CA HIS A 18 -7.05 2.72 -33.37
C HIS A 18 -7.79 3.93 -32.76
N GLY A 19 -7.30 5.15 -33.00
CA GLY A 19 -8.02 6.40 -32.74
C GLY A 19 -8.91 6.81 -33.91
N GLY A 20 -9.70 5.89 -34.45
CA GLY A 20 -10.75 6.25 -35.40
C GLY A 20 -11.89 6.89 -34.62
N TRP A 21 -12.01 8.22 -34.69
CA TRP A 21 -13.28 8.88 -34.38
C TRP A 21 -14.36 8.17 -35.22
N PRO A 22 -15.62 8.05 -34.78
CA PRO A 22 -16.68 7.75 -35.73
C PRO A 22 -16.61 8.86 -36.78
N VAL A 23 -16.08 8.52 -37.95
CA VAL A 23 -16.06 9.42 -39.10
C VAL A 23 -17.51 9.50 -39.51
N TRP A 24 -18.21 10.50 -38.96
CA TRP A 24 -19.42 10.97 -39.59
C TRP A 24 -19.06 11.22 -41.04
N ALA A 25 -19.87 10.72 -41.97
CA ALA A 25 -19.61 10.85 -43.40
C ALA A 25 -19.52 12.32 -43.88
N ASP A 26 -19.82 13.27 -42.98
CA ASP A 26 -19.76 14.70 -43.15
C ASP A 26 -18.70 15.31 -42.22
N ASP A 27 -17.56 15.72 -42.80
CA ASP A 27 -16.43 16.33 -42.09
C ASP A 27 -16.80 17.62 -41.33
N ARG A 28 -17.98 18.19 -41.60
CA ARG A 28 -18.52 19.36 -40.88
C ARG A 28 -19.00 19.01 -39.47
N VAL A 29 -19.27 17.74 -39.16
CA VAL A 29 -19.68 17.29 -37.83
C VAL A 29 -18.43 16.94 -37.02
N ALA A 30 -18.05 17.80 -36.08
CA ALA A 30 -16.92 17.55 -35.20
C ALA A 30 -17.26 16.51 -34.12
N TYR A 31 -18.50 16.50 -33.63
CA TYR A 31 -19.02 15.50 -32.71
C TYR A 31 -20.55 15.44 -32.77
N ALA A 32 -21.10 14.23 -32.69
CA ALA A 32 -22.50 13.98 -32.39
C ALA A 32 -22.65 12.60 -31.75
N PRO A 33 -23.59 12.42 -30.81
CA PRO A 33 -23.88 11.12 -30.23
C PRO A 33 -24.64 10.23 -31.22
N ASP A 34 -24.55 8.93 -31.01
CA ASP A 34 -25.30 7.89 -31.72
C ASP A 34 -26.61 7.55 -31.00
N ILE A 35 -26.51 7.18 -29.72
CA ILE A 35 -27.61 6.78 -28.85
C ILE A 35 -27.51 7.53 -27.53
N VAL A 36 -28.64 8.05 -27.03
CA VAL A 36 -28.74 8.66 -25.70
C VAL A 36 -29.90 8.06 -24.91
N GLY A 37 -29.80 8.05 -23.58
CA GLY A 37 -30.97 7.77 -22.73
C GLY A 37 -31.93 8.96 -22.70
N VAL A 38 -33.18 8.73 -22.30
CA VAL A 38 -34.13 9.79 -21.92
C VAL A 38 -33.62 10.60 -20.72
N GLU A 39 -33.94 11.91 -20.69
CA GLU A 39 -33.55 12.87 -19.65
C GLU A 39 -32.04 13.10 -19.51
N ARG A 40 -31.28 12.82 -20.58
CA ARG A 40 -29.83 12.98 -20.62
C ARG A 40 -29.41 14.23 -21.38
N MET A 41 -28.36 14.88 -20.89
CA MET A 41 -27.69 15.95 -21.62
C MET A 41 -26.78 15.39 -22.70
N PHE A 42 -26.73 16.04 -23.85
CA PHE A 42 -25.78 15.70 -24.92
C PHE A 42 -25.40 16.93 -25.74
N LEU A 43 -24.34 16.78 -26.52
CA LEU A 43 -23.73 17.84 -27.34
C LEU A 43 -23.79 17.47 -28.82
N VAL A 44 -24.03 18.43 -29.70
CA VAL A 44 -23.60 18.34 -31.10
C VAL A 44 -22.59 19.46 -31.35
N ALA A 45 -21.45 19.12 -31.94
CA ALA A 45 -20.40 20.08 -32.29
C ALA A 45 -20.18 20.09 -33.81
N LEU A 46 -20.26 21.27 -34.41
CA LEU A 46 -20.08 21.49 -35.85
C LEU A 46 -18.82 22.33 -36.12
N ARG A 47 -18.18 22.12 -37.26
CA ARG A 47 -17.09 22.96 -37.78
C ARG A 47 -17.67 24.05 -38.66
N ALA A 48 -17.56 25.31 -38.24
CA ALA A 48 -17.97 26.48 -39.00
C ALA A 48 -16.94 27.61 -38.88
N PRO A 49 -16.71 28.43 -39.92
CA PRO A 49 -15.82 29.59 -39.87
C PRO A 49 -16.09 30.48 -38.65
N VAL A 50 -15.06 31.09 -38.07
CA VAL A 50 -15.18 31.92 -36.84
C VAL A 50 -16.17 33.08 -37.02
N ASP A 51 -16.24 33.65 -38.22
CA ASP A 51 -17.12 34.74 -38.64
C ASP A 51 -18.49 34.28 -39.17
N ALA A 52 -18.76 32.96 -39.18
CA ALA A 52 -20.05 32.43 -39.61
C ALA A 52 -21.20 32.99 -38.76
N PRO A 53 -22.35 33.32 -39.40
CA PRO A 53 -23.55 33.76 -38.68
C PRO A 53 -24.10 32.64 -37.78
N GLU A 54 -25.06 32.99 -36.93
CA GLU A 54 -25.73 32.03 -36.07
C GLU A 54 -26.39 30.91 -36.89
N ILE A 55 -26.09 29.67 -36.54
CA ILE A 55 -26.65 28.49 -37.20
C ILE A 55 -28.01 28.20 -36.56
N LYS A 56 -29.08 28.36 -37.34
CA LYS A 56 -30.43 28.01 -36.87
C LYS A 56 -30.56 26.50 -36.70
N VAL A 57 -31.15 26.09 -35.59
CA VAL A 57 -31.38 24.68 -35.23
C VAL A 57 -32.87 24.39 -35.20
N THR A 58 -33.30 23.33 -35.88
CA THR A 58 -34.65 22.77 -35.73
C THR A 58 -34.54 21.45 -34.98
N VAL A 59 -35.24 21.35 -33.84
CA VAL A 59 -35.27 20.14 -33.01
C VAL A 59 -36.66 19.46 -33.09
N PRO A 60 -36.73 18.13 -33.02
CA PRO A 60 -38.00 17.42 -32.86
C PRO A 60 -38.49 17.56 -31.41
N ASP A 61 -39.79 17.39 -31.17
CA ASP A 61 -40.43 17.42 -29.85
C ASP A 61 -39.85 16.43 -28.81
N SER A 62 -39.00 15.49 -29.22
CA SER A 62 -38.29 14.57 -28.33
C SER A 62 -36.99 15.12 -27.75
N VAL A 63 -36.57 16.32 -28.17
CA VAL A 63 -35.29 16.96 -27.81
C VAL A 63 -35.53 18.45 -27.55
N ALA A 64 -34.87 19.01 -26.55
CA ALA A 64 -34.81 20.46 -26.35
C ALA A 64 -33.36 20.96 -26.52
N LEU A 65 -33.16 22.00 -27.34
CA LEU A 65 -31.96 22.83 -27.32
C LEU A 65 -32.07 23.79 -26.15
N PHE A 66 -31.05 23.87 -25.29
CA PHE A 66 -31.09 24.76 -24.12
C PHE A 66 -29.92 25.77 -24.05
N ASP A 67 -28.79 25.50 -24.72
CA ASP A 67 -27.72 26.50 -24.90
C ASP A 67 -26.90 26.19 -26.15
N PHE A 68 -26.09 27.15 -26.61
CA PHE A 68 -25.18 27.00 -27.74
C PHE A 68 -24.05 28.04 -27.70
N THR A 69 -23.04 27.84 -28.54
CA THR A 69 -21.89 28.77 -28.65
C THR A 69 -22.33 30.17 -29.03
N ARG A 70 -22.11 31.14 -28.15
CA ARG A 70 -22.45 32.56 -28.37
C ARG A 70 -21.53 33.21 -29.41
N LEU A 71 -22.06 34.20 -30.11
CA LEU A 71 -21.30 35.04 -31.04
C LEU A 71 -20.78 36.32 -30.35
N PRO A 72 -19.62 36.86 -30.78
CA PRO A 72 -18.70 36.32 -31.79
C PRO A 72 -17.99 35.05 -31.27
N ALA A 73 -17.86 34.03 -32.12
CA ALA A 73 -17.21 32.78 -31.72
C ALA A 73 -15.70 32.97 -31.57
N LYS A 74 -15.08 32.15 -30.71
CA LYS A 74 -13.62 32.18 -30.45
C LYS A 74 -12.85 31.06 -31.18
N SER A 75 -13.55 30.13 -31.82
CA SER A 75 -12.96 29.00 -32.55
C SER A 75 -13.87 28.56 -33.69
N GLU A 76 -13.38 27.64 -34.52
CA GLU A 76 -14.17 27.04 -35.61
C GLU A 76 -15.19 26.00 -35.11
N ILE A 77 -15.21 25.67 -33.82
CA ILE A 77 -16.14 24.68 -33.25
C ILE A 77 -17.37 25.40 -32.69
N ARG A 78 -18.55 25.06 -33.22
CA ARG A 78 -19.86 25.48 -32.70
C ARG A 78 -20.49 24.34 -31.94
N LYS A 79 -20.66 24.52 -30.63
CA LYS A 79 -21.30 23.58 -29.71
C LYS A 79 -22.77 23.93 -29.52
N PHE A 80 -23.64 22.92 -29.54
CA PHE A 80 -25.08 23.01 -29.30
C PHE A 80 -25.47 21.97 -28.25
N TYR A 81 -26.06 22.42 -27.15
CA TYR A 81 -26.34 21.59 -25.97
C TYR A 81 -27.82 21.26 -25.89
N PHE A 82 -28.10 19.97 -25.76
CA PHE A 82 -29.45 19.44 -25.82
C PHE A 82 -29.78 18.55 -24.63
N ARG A 83 -31.08 18.43 -24.34
CA ARG A 83 -31.62 17.44 -23.41
C ARG A 83 -32.63 16.56 -24.13
N SER A 84 -32.51 15.25 -23.97
CA SER A 84 -33.53 14.30 -24.43
C SER A 84 -34.75 14.35 -23.51
N LEU A 85 -35.96 14.41 -24.09
CA LEU A 85 -37.21 14.56 -23.34
C LEU A 85 -38.06 13.30 -23.31
N ARG A 86 -38.08 12.54 -24.42
CA ARG A 86 -38.88 11.32 -24.55
C ARG A 86 -38.25 10.33 -25.52
N PRO A 87 -38.55 9.03 -25.40
CA PRO A 87 -38.00 8.01 -26.29
C PRO A 87 -38.35 8.27 -27.76
N ALA A 88 -37.42 7.98 -28.67
CA ALA A 88 -37.61 8.14 -30.10
C ALA A 88 -36.67 7.20 -30.87
N LYS A 89 -37.20 6.40 -31.80
CA LYS A 89 -36.38 5.51 -32.65
C LYS A 89 -35.55 6.27 -33.69
N ARG A 90 -35.96 7.49 -34.03
CA ARG A 90 -35.23 8.41 -34.89
C ARG A 90 -35.70 9.84 -34.62
N ALA A 91 -34.85 10.63 -33.99
CA ALA A 91 -34.99 12.07 -33.81
C ALA A 91 -33.99 12.76 -34.74
N GLU A 92 -34.45 13.66 -35.60
CA GLU A 92 -33.57 14.37 -36.56
C GLU A 92 -33.39 15.82 -36.13
N ILE A 93 -32.16 16.17 -35.72
CA ILE A 93 -31.79 17.56 -35.43
C ILE A 93 -31.23 18.16 -36.71
N ARG A 94 -31.77 19.30 -37.13
CA ARG A 94 -31.41 19.94 -38.40
C ARG A 94 -30.71 21.27 -38.17
N PHE A 95 -29.58 21.47 -38.81
CA PHE A 95 -28.75 22.66 -38.70
C PHE A 95 -28.66 23.39 -40.04
N ALA A 96 -29.05 24.67 -40.06
CA ALA A 96 -28.92 25.55 -41.21
C ALA A 96 -27.47 26.04 -41.37
N HIS A 97 -26.55 25.11 -41.62
CA HIS A 97 -25.12 25.40 -41.71
C HIS A 97 -24.78 26.22 -42.97
N PRO A 98 -23.82 27.17 -42.92
CA PRO A 98 -23.50 28.06 -44.06
C PRO A 98 -23.12 27.32 -45.35
N ALA A 99 -22.55 26.12 -45.22
CA ALA A 99 -22.17 25.25 -46.34
C ALA A 99 -23.27 24.24 -46.76
N GLY A 100 -24.54 24.47 -46.38
CA GLY A 100 -25.69 23.59 -46.67
C GLY A 100 -26.18 22.81 -45.45
N GLU A 101 -27.45 22.35 -45.46
CA GLU A 101 -28.09 21.67 -44.32
C GLU A 101 -27.27 20.47 -43.80
N ILE A 102 -27.21 20.34 -42.47
CA ILE A 102 -26.68 19.16 -41.77
C ILE A 102 -27.83 18.54 -40.97
N VAL A 103 -28.02 17.23 -41.10
CA VAL A 103 -29.01 16.46 -40.33
C VAL A 103 -28.28 15.46 -39.45
N VAL A 104 -28.47 15.56 -38.14
CA VAL A 104 -27.93 14.63 -37.14
C VAL A 104 -29.07 13.72 -36.66
N PRO A 105 -29.10 12.44 -37.06
CA PRO A 105 -30.03 11.46 -36.53
C PRO A 105 -29.60 11.01 -35.12
N LEU A 106 -30.57 10.81 -34.23
CA LEU A 106 -30.38 10.38 -32.86
C LEU A 106 -31.43 9.35 -32.48
N GLU A 107 -31.02 8.24 -31.85
CA GLU A 107 -31.95 7.34 -31.16
C GLU A 107 -31.95 7.65 -29.65
N ILE A 108 -33.15 7.71 -29.06
CA ILE A 108 -33.36 8.01 -27.64
C ILE A 108 -34.04 6.81 -26.98
N TRP A 109 -33.35 6.19 -26.02
CA TRP A 109 -33.79 5.00 -25.31
C TRP A 109 -34.52 5.32 -24.02
N SER A 110 -35.70 4.70 -23.84
CA SER A 110 -36.40 4.67 -22.56
C SER A 110 -35.63 3.85 -21.51
N LEU A 111 -36.07 3.92 -20.24
CA LEU A 111 -35.55 3.04 -19.20
C LEU A 111 -35.75 1.55 -19.54
N ASP A 112 -36.87 1.20 -20.17
CA ASP A 112 -37.14 -0.18 -20.60
C ASP A 112 -36.29 -0.60 -21.80
N ASP A 113 -36.02 0.31 -22.75
CA ASP A 113 -35.04 0.07 -23.81
C ASP A 113 -33.67 -0.21 -23.17
N LEU A 114 -33.23 0.59 -22.19
CA LEU A 114 -31.94 0.39 -21.50
C LEU A 114 -31.85 -0.95 -20.77
N ARG A 115 -32.97 -1.47 -20.24
CA ARG A 115 -33.05 -2.75 -19.50
C ARG A 115 -33.22 -3.98 -20.39
N THR A 116 -33.47 -3.79 -21.68
CA THR A 116 -33.63 -4.89 -22.64
C THR A 116 -32.30 -5.62 -22.88
N PHE A 117 -32.32 -6.96 -22.79
CA PHE A 117 -31.13 -7.78 -23.00
C PHE A 117 -30.65 -7.75 -24.45
N ARG A 118 -29.35 -7.51 -24.64
CA ARG A 118 -28.70 -7.49 -25.96
C ARG A 118 -27.27 -8.03 -25.86
N GLN A 119 -26.74 -8.49 -26.98
CA GLN A 119 -25.31 -8.71 -27.18
C GLN A 119 -24.71 -7.50 -27.89
N TRP A 120 -23.66 -6.93 -27.31
CA TRP A 120 -22.93 -5.81 -27.88
C TRP A 120 -21.44 -6.14 -27.87
N LYS A 121 -20.80 -6.21 -29.05
CA LYS A 121 -19.37 -6.52 -29.20
C LYS A 121 -18.89 -7.71 -28.33
N GLY A 122 -19.71 -8.77 -28.25
CA GLY A 122 -19.41 -9.97 -27.44
C GLY A 122 -19.67 -9.84 -25.94
N VAL A 123 -20.28 -8.74 -25.48
CA VAL A 123 -20.63 -8.50 -24.08
C VAL A 123 -22.15 -8.41 -23.93
N ALA A 124 -22.72 -9.18 -23.00
CA ALA A 124 -24.13 -9.09 -22.63
C ALA A 124 -24.39 -7.75 -21.92
N ILE A 125 -25.39 -7.00 -22.37
CA ILE A 125 -25.90 -5.78 -21.72
C ILE A 125 -27.41 -5.89 -21.46
N PRO A 126 -27.97 -5.25 -20.42
CA PRO A 126 -27.27 -4.53 -19.35
C PRO A 126 -26.34 -5.43 -18.51
N ARG A 127 -25.27 -4.86 -17.97
CA ARG A 127 -24.36 -5.49 -16.99
C ARG A 127 -25.02 -5.57 -15.61
N ARG A 128 -25.96 -6.49 -15.47
CA ARG A 128 -26.64 -6.81 -14.20
C ARG A 128 -26.70 -8.32 -14.02
N TRP A 129 -26.52 -8.78 -12.80
CA TRP A 129 -26.56 -10.21 -12.50
C TRP A 129 -28.02 -10.69 -12.30
N PRO A 130 -28.38 -11.92 -12.73
CA PRO A 130 -27.63 -12.76 -13.66
C PRO A 130 -27.64 -12.17 -15.09
N LEU A 131 -26.55 -12.39 -15.83
CA LEU A 131 -26.41 -11.84 -17.18
C LEU A 131 -27.42 -12.46 -18.14
N GLY A 132 -28.17 -11.61 -18.86
CA GLY A 132 -29.12 -12.05 -19.88
C GLY A 132 -30.46 -12.58 -19.33
N GLU A 133 -30.67 -12.52 -18.02
CA GLU A 133 -31.84 -13.04 -17.33
C GLU A 133 -32.42 -11.99 -16.37
N ALA A 134 -33.73 -12.05 -16.13
CA ALA A 134 -34.34 -11.23 -15.09
C ALA A 134 -33.87 -11.72 -13.71
N LEU A 135 -33.87 -10.84 -12.71
CA LEU A 135 -33.51 -11.22 -11.34
C LEU A 135 -34.52 -12.28 -10.82
N PRO A 136 -34.07 -13.52 -10.52
CA PRO A 136 -34.97 -14.65 -10.30
C PRO A 136 -35.62 -14.63 -8.91
N GLU A 137 -34.97 -14.01 -7.94
CA GLU A 137 -35.38 -13.97 -6.54
C GLU A 137 -35.12 -12.60 -5.90
N LEU A 138 -35.71 -12.35 -4.73
CA LEU A 138 -35.48 -11.16 -3.91
C LEU A 138 -34.94 -11.55 -2.54
N LYS A 139 -34.32 -10.61 -1.83
CA LYS A 139 -33.98 -10.75 -0.41
C LYS A 139 -35.22 -11.13 0.38
N GLN A 140 -35.09 -12.08 1.31
CA GLN A 140 -36.23 -12.67 2.06
C GLN A 140 -36.39 -12.15 3.50
N GLY A 141 -35.37 -11.45 4.03
CA GLY A 141 -35.36 -11.01 5.42
C GLY A 141 -34.06 -10.32 5.79
N GLN A 142 -34.01 -9.63 6.93
CA GLN A 142 -32.77 -9.06 7.45
C GLN A 142 -31.74 -10.16 7.72
N THR A 143 -30.50 -9.94 7.30
CA THR A 143 -29.38 -10.86 7.51
C THR A 143 -28.27 -10.22 8.32
N ILE A 144 -28.11 -8.90 8.28
CA ILE A 144 -26.98 -8.22 8.92
C ILE A 144 -27.38 -7.49 10.21
N THR A 145 -28.58 -6.92 10.24
CA THR A 145 -29.05 -6.04 11.31
C THR A 145 -29.50 -6.85 12.53
N THR A 146 -28.57 -7.10 13.44
CA THR A 146 -28.83 -7.82 14.71
C THR A 146 -29.52 -6.93 15.76
N GLU A 147 -30.02 -7.53 16.83
CA GLU A 147 -30.54 -6.79 17.99
C GLU A 147 -29.47 -5.91 18.65
N ASN A 148 -28.20 -6.32 18.62
CA ASN A 148 -27.10 -5.51 19.14
C ASN A 148 -26.84 -4.29 18.26
N VAL A 149 -26.91 -4.42 16.93
CA VAL A 149 -26.85 -3.27 16.01
C VAL A 149 -27.99 -2.28 16.31
N LYS A 150 -29.22 -2.77 16.52
CA LYS A 150 -30.37 -1.92 16.93
C LYS A 150 -30.12 -1.23 18.27
N ARG A 151 -29.62 -1.94 19.27
CA ARG A 151 -29.26 -1.38 20.59
C ARG A 151 -28.18 -0.32 20.49
N ARG A 152 -27.14 -0.55 19.67
CA ARG A 152 -26.05 0.40 19.44
C ARG A 152 -26.57 1.74 18.91
N MET A 153 -27.54 1.71 18.01
CA MET A 153 -28.12 2.93 17.43
C MET A 153 -29.09 3.65 18.36
N LYS A 154 -29.70 2.94 19.31
CA LYS A 154 -30.68 3.53 20.23
C LYS A 154 -30.02 4.59 21.11
N GLY A 155 -30.41 5.85 20.90
CA GLY A 155 -29.90 6.99 21.68
C GLY A 155 -28.65 7.68 21.11
N GLN A 156 -28.11 7.27 19.95
CA GLN A 156 -26.98 7.92 19.28
C GLN A 156 -27.35 9.22 18.51
N GLY A 157 -28.40 9.91 18.95
CA GLY A 157 -28.97 11.06 18.23
C GLY A 157 -29.81 10.62 17.02
N SER A 158 -30.02 11.53 16.07
CA SER A 158 -30.78 11.27 14.84
C SER A 158 -29.92 11.52 13.60
N PRO A 159 -28.99 10.58 13.27
CA PRO A 159 -28.23 10.63 12.02
C PRO A 159 -29.15 10.83 10.82
N GLY A 160 -28.72 11.63 9.86
CA GLY A 160 -29.52 11.90 8.66
C GLY A 160 -30.70 12.85 8.88
N SER A 161 -30.93 13.39 10.09
CA SER A 161 -32.04 14.31 10.37
C SER A 161 -32.08 15.52 9.44
N GLN A 162 -30.92 15.99 8.97
CA GLN A 162 -30.83 17.06 7.98
C GLN A 162 -31.58 16.74 6.67
N TRP A 163 -31.76 15.46 6.33
CA TRP A 163 -32.45 15.03 5.11
C TRP A 163 -33.97 15.03 5.24
N LEU A 164 -34.52 15.05 6.47
CA LEU A 164 -35.97 15.10 6.67
C LEU A 164 -36.56 16.45 6.21
N GLU A 165 -35.78 17.53 6.31
CA GLU A 165 -36.16 18.88 5.89
C GLU A 165 -35.95 19.13 4.38
N VAL A 166 -35.26 18.21 3.69
CA VAL A 166 -35.03 18.29 2.24
C VAL A 166 -36.18 17.62 1.50
N SER A 167 -36.77 18.29 0.51
CA SER A 167 -37.83 17.70 -0.30
C SER A 167 -37.34 16.52 -1.15
N ASP A 168 -38.23 15.58 -1.45
CA ASP A 168 -37.87 14.37 -2.21
C ASP A 168 -37.40 14.70 -3.63
N GLU A 169 -37.94 15.76 -4.22
CA GLU A 169 -37.49 16.31 -5.50
C GLU A 169 -36.04 16.77 -5.47
N VAL A 170 -35.64 17.45 -4.38
CA VAL A 170 -34.27 17.91 -4.22
C VAL A 170 -33.34 16.73 -4.01
N ILE A 171 -33.71 15.74 -3.17
CA ILE A 171 -32.92 14.51 -2.99
C ILE A 171 -32.77 13.73 -4.30
N TRP A 172 -33.84 13.59 -5.08
CA TRP A 172 -33.82 12.97 -6.40
C TRP A 172 -32.87 13.68 -7.36
N SER A 173 -32.76 15.01 -7.26
CA SER A 173 -31.88 15.82 -8.10
C SER A 173 -30.41 15.81 -7.67
N LEU A 174 -30.07 15.30 -6.47
CA LEU A 174 -28.68 15.28 -5.97
C LEU A 174 -27.75 14.42 -6.82
N GLN A 175 -28.26 13.34 -7.44
CA GLN A 175 -27.47 12.51 -8.34
C GLN A 175 -27.29 13.21 -9.70
N PRO A 176 -26.06 13.67 -10.03
CA PRO A 176 -25.81 14.28 -11.32
C PRO A 176 -25.99 13.30 -12.48
N ASP A 177 -26.19 13.86 -13.68
CA ASP A 177 -26.24 13.08 -14.92
C ASP A 177 -24.87 12.45 -15.22
N SER A 178 -24.82 11.13 -15.41
CA SER A 178 -23.58 10.43 -15.78
C SER A 178 -23.05 10.74 -17.18
N THR A 179 -23.72 11.56 -17.99
CA THR A 179 -23.10 12.12 -19.20
C THR A 179 -22.00 13.14 -18.87
N ILE A 180 -22.04 13.73 -17.66
CA ILE A 180 -21.01 14.63 -17.16
C ILE A 180 -19.77 13.81 -16.74
N PRO A 181 -18.56 14.14 -17.20
CA PRO A 181 -17.33 13.50 -16.74
C PRO A 181 -17.12 13.76 -15.24
N ARG A 182 -16.38 12.86 -14.59
CA ARG A 182 -15.99 12.98 -13.17
C ARG A 182 -14.48 12.81 -13.07
N TRP A 183 -13.83 13.68 -12.31
CA TRP A 183 -12.39 13.68 -12.13
C TRP A 183 -11.98 14.30 -10.79
N HIS A 184 -10.93 13.79 -10.15
CA HIS A 184 -10.50 14.24 -8.81
C HIS A 184 -9.76 15.59 -8.79
N TRP A 185 -9.50 16.18 -9.96
CA TRP A 185 -8.69 17.39 -10.09
C TRP A 185 -9.26 18.29 -11.17
N VAL A 186 -9.22 19.61 -10.95
CA VAL A 186 -9.43 20.60 -12.01
C VAL A 186 -8.30 20.48 -13.05
N ASN A 187 -7.05 20.56 -12.60
CA ASN A 187 -5.84 20.31 -13.38
C ASN A 187 -4.65 20.09 -12.43
N ILE A 188 -4.14 18.87 -12.35
CA ILE A 188 -3.07 18.52 -11.38
C ILE A 188 -1.71 19.20 -11.67
N ALA A 189 -1.38 19.40 -12.95
CA ALA A 189 -0.07 19.88 -13.36
C ALA A 189 0.01 21.42 -13.40
N LYS A 190 -1.11 22.08 -13.69
CA LYS A 190 -1.18 23.54 -13.89
C LYS A 190 -1.89 24.26 -12.75
N GLY A 191 -2.67 23.56 -11.93
CA GLY A 191 -3.36 24.15 -10.78
C GLY A 191 -4.53 25.05 -11.21
N CYS A 192 -4.48 26.32 -10.82
CA CYS A 192 -5.53 27.32 -11.11
C CYS A 192 -5.22 28.09 -12.40
N PRO A 193 -6.22 28.45 -13.23
CA PRO A 193 -5.99 29.27 -14.42
C PRO A 193 -5.35 30.63 -14.13
N LEU A 194 -5.60 31.21 -12.95
CA LEU A 194 -5.04 32.50 -12.53
C LEU A 194 -3.76 32.35 -11.71
N HIS A 195 -3.77 31.50 -10.69
CA HIS A 195 -2.67 31.36 -9.72
C HIS A 195 -1.68 30.25 -10.07
N GLY A 196 -1.95 29.48 -11.13
CA GLY A 196 -1.12 28.36 -11.55
C GLY A 196 -0.90 27.35 -10.41
N PRO A 197 0.34 26.83 -10.26
CA PRO A 197 0.69 25.86 -9.22
C PRO A 197 0.74 26.46 -7.81
N GLU A 198 0.54 27.77 -7.63
CA GLU A 198 0.57 28.40 -6.31
C GLU A 198 -0.52 27.84 -5.37
N ILE A 199 -1.64 27.34 -5.92
CA ILE A 199 -2.69 26.72 -5.13
C ILE A 199 -2.19 25.57 -4.25
N TYR A 200 -1.17 24.84 -4.71
CA TYR A 200 -0.59 23.72 -3.98
C TYR A 200 0.26 24.15 -2.79
N ARG A 201 0.54 25.46 -2.64
CA ARG A 201 1.14 26.02 -1.42
C ARG A 201 0.19 26.02 -0.24
N LYS A 202 -1.12 26.02 -0.46
CA LYS A 202 -2.13 25.95 0.61
C LYS A 202 -2.40 24.51 1.03
N THR A 203 -2.59 23.63 0.05
CA THR A 203 -2.83 22.20 0.28
C THR A 203 -2.13 21.42 -0.83
N ALA A 204 -1.33 20.42 -0.45
CA ALA A 204 -0.42 19.74 -1.39
C ALA A 204 -1.16 18.93 -2.49
N TYR A 205 -2.37 18.42 -2.21
CA TYR A 205 -3.04 17.42 -3.06
C TYR A 205 -4.39 17.87 -3.67
N TYR A 206 -5.35 18.24 -2.82
CA TYR A 206 -6.72 18.63 -3.21
C TYR A 206 -7.00 20.08 -2.74
N PRO A 207 -6.46 21.09 -3.44
CA PRO A 207 -6.49 22.47 -2.96
C PRO A 207 -7.83 23.18 -3.12
N TRP A 208 -8.74 22.68 -3.95
CA TRP A 208 -10.00 23.34 -4.26
C TRP A 208 -11.08 23.08 -3.21
N THR A 209 -11.95 24.07 -2.98
CA THR A 209 -13.11 23.92 -2.07
C THR A 209 -14.41 23.89 -2.88
N VAL A 210 -15.10 22.75 -2.90
CA VAL A 210 -16.39 22.58 -3.60
C VAL A 210 -17.55 23.11 -2.74
N ASP A 211 -18.51 23.81 -3.35
CA ASP A 211 -19.75 24.23 -2.70
C ASP A 211 -20.71 23.04 -2.56
N MET A 212 -20.81 22.46 -1.36
CA MET A 212 -21.67 21.30 -1.06
C MET A 212 -23.12 21.69 -0.70
N GLY A 213 -23.50 22.95 -0.93
CA GLY A 213 -24.84 23.46 -0.68
C GLY A 213 -25.92 22.74 -1.50
N ILE A 214 -27.12 22.63 -0.94
CA ILE A 214 -28.29 22.01 -1.57
C ILE A 214 -29.41 23.06 -1.66
N PRO A 215 -30.05 23.25 -2.83
CA PRO A 215 -29.74 22.61 -4.12
C PRO A 215 -28.36 23.01 -4.66
N HIS A 216 -27.75 22.14 -5.47
CA HIS A 216 -26.38 22.30 -5.95
C HIS A 216 -26.22 23.52 -6.86
N ARG A 217 -25.27 24.40 -6.50
CA ARG A 217 -24.95 25.61 -7.27
C ARG A 217 -23.90 25.39 -8.35
N TRP A 218 -23.27 24.21 -8.37
CA TRP A 218 -22.20 23.85 -9.30
C TRP A 218 -21.00 24.79 -9.28
N LYS A 219 -20.51 25.14 -8.08
CA LYS A 219 -19.39 26.07 -7.89
C LYS A 219 -18.24 25.46 -7.07
N ILE A 220 -17.01 25.87 -7.40
CA ILE A 220 -15.77 25.53 -6.69
C ILE A 220 -14.91 26.78 -6.48
N ARG A 221 -14.15 26.83 -5.39
CA ARG A 221 -13.35 28.01 -5.00
C ARG A 221 -11.86 27.75 -5.01
N CYS A 222 -11.12 28.71 -5.58
CA CYS A 222 -9.67 28.79 -5.49
C CYS A 222 -9.25 29.16 -4.06
N PRO A 223 -8.29 28.46 -3.43
CA PRO A 223 -7.87 28.74 -2.05
C PRO A 223 -6.95 29.96 -1.90
N ILE A 224 -6.53 30.60 -3.00
CA ILE A 224 -5.61 31.74 -2.97
C ILE A 224 -6.36 33.06 -2.77
N ASP A 225 -7.39 33.31 -3.58
CA ASP A 225 -8.15 34.56 -3.62
C ASP A 225 -9.66 34.37 -3.38
N GLY A 226 -10.13 33.13 -3.27
CA GLY A 226 -11.55 32.81 -3.12
C GLY A 226 -12.36 32.90 -4.41
N ALA A 227 -11.72 33.08 -5.58
CA ALA A 227 -12.41 33.14 -6.87
C ALA A 227 -13.24 31.88 -7.12
N VAL A 228 -14.44 32.09 -7.65
CA VAL A 228 -15.47 31.06 -7.84
C VAL A 228 -15.51 30.63 -9.31
N TYR A 229 -15.45 29.33 -9.54
CA TYR A 229 -15.47 28.70 -10.85
C TYR A 229 -16.57 27.64 -10.96
N PRO A 230 -17.03 27.32 -12.17
CA PRO A 230 -16.83 28.12 -13.38
C PRO A 230 -17.69 29.40 -13.33
N SER A 231 -17.51 30.31 -14.29
CA SER A 231 -18.28 31.58 -14.32
C SER A 231 -19.75 31.39 -14.72
N ASN A 232 -20.04 30.42 -15.59
CA ASN A 232 -21.39 30.14 -16.10
C ASN A 232 -22.32 29.56 -15.03
N ASP A 233 -23.62 29.77 -15.18
CA ASP A 233 -24.66 29.20 -14.31
C ASP A 233 -25.08 27.79 -14.78
N PHE A 234 -24.17 26.84 -14.61
CA PHE A 234 -24.35 25.46 -15.05
C PHE A 234 -25.63 24.82 -14.48
N ALA A 235 -26.00 25.16 -13.24
CA ALA A 235 -27.19 24.64 -12.57
C ALA A 235 -28.49 24.96 -13.33
N ASN A 236 -28.53 26.12 -14.00
CA ASN A 236 -29.69 26.61 -14.75
C ASN A 236 -29.53 26.45 -16.27
N GLY A 237 -28.59 25.63 -16.73
CA GLY A 237 -28.41 25.29 -18.14
C GLY A 237 -27.56 26.27 -18.94
N ASP A 238 -26.93 27.25 -18.32
CA ASP A 238 -25.97 28.14 -18.99
C ASP A 238 -24.60 27.45 -19.08
N MET A 239 -24.17 27.13 -20.30
CA MET A 239 -22.93 26.39 -20.58
C MET A 239 -21.80 27.29 -21.04
N THR A 240 -22.09 28.54 -21.42
CA THR A 240 -21.17 29.34 -22.24
C THR A 240 -20.86 30.74 -21.69
N SER A 241 -21.54 31.22 -20.65
CA SER A 241 -21.36 32.60 -20.17
C SER A 241 -20.17 32.85 -19.24
N GLY A 242 -19.72 34.10 -19.23
CA GLY A 242 -18.67 34.61 -18.36
C GLY A 242 -17.25 34.35 -18.88
N ASP A 243 -16.26 34.67 -18.04
CA ASP A 243 -14.85 34.69 -18.43
C ASP A 243 -14.16 33.32 -18.32
N TYR A 244 -14.69 32.43 -17.46
CA TYR A 244 -14.18 31.09 -17.20
C TYR A 244 -15.28 30.02 -17.32
N PRO A 245 -16.00 29.93 -18.46
CA PRO A 245 -17.09 28.98 -18.62
C PRO A 245 -16.55 27.54 -18.70
N ASP A 246 -17.18 26.63 -17.99
CA ASP A 246 -16.99 25.19 -18.14
C ASP A 246 -18.35 24.56 -18.45
N ASP A 247 -18.44 23.97 -19.63
CA ASP A 247 -19.66 23.35 -20.15
C ASP A 247 -19.86 21.91 -19.66
N GLY A 248 -18.89 21.37 -18.89
CA GLY A 248 -18.90 20.03 -18.32
C GLY A 248 -18.71 18.91 -19.33
N ILE A 249 -19.40 18.94 -20.48
CA ILE A 249 -19.48 17.83 -21.44
C ILE A 249 -18.76 18.10 -22.77
N GLY A 250 -18.14 19.27 -22.95
CA GLY A 250 -17.58 19.71 -24.22
C GLY A 250 -16.07 20.04 -24.20
N GLY A 251 -15.30 19.55 -23.23
CA GLY A 251 -13.85 19.67 -23.23
C GLY A 251 -13.26 20.51 -22.08
N GLY A 252 -14.07 20.86 -21.08
CA GLY A 252 -13.65 21.72 -19.97
C GLY A 252 -13.43 23.18 -20.39
N PHE A 253 -12.99 24.01 -19.43
CA PHE A 253 -12.55 25.37 -19.71
C PHE A 253 -11.13 25.34 -20.31
N GLU A 254 -10.92 25.96 -21.47
CA GLU A 254 -9.60 26.05 -22.11
C GLU A 254 -9.01 27.47 -22.00
N GLN A 255 -7.75 27.55 -21.56
CA GLN A 255 -6.97 28.78 -21.56
C GLN A 255 -5.52 28.48 -21.94
N ASN A 256 -5.00 29.16 -22.96
CA ASN A 256 -3.62 29.00 -23.44
C ASN A 256 -3.24 27.53 -23.75
N GLY A 257 -4.18 26.75 -24.32
CA GLY A 257 -3.99 25.34 -24.64
C GLY A 257 -4.02 24.39 -23.42
N VAL A 258 -4.32 24.90 -22.22
CA VAL A 258 -4.52 24.11 -21.00
C VAL A 258 -6.01 24.00 -20.71
N ARG A 259 -6.46 22.79 -20.35
CA ARG A 259 -7.85 22.52 -19.99
C ARG A 259 -8.03 22.33 -18.48
N TYR A 260 -9.15 22.83 -17.98
CA TYR A 260 -9.54 22.83 -16.57
C TYR A 260 -10.95 22.24 -16.44
N GLY A 261 -11.09 21.18 -15.65
CA GLY A 261 -12.35 20.47 -15.42
C GLY A 261 -13.02 20.84 -14.10
N PHE A 262 -13.51 22.08 -13.97
CA PHE A 262 -14.20 22.52 -12.76
C PHE A 262 -15.46 21.69 -12.50
N ILE A 263 -16.30 21.53 -13.52
CA ILE A 263 -17.55 20.79 -13.43
C ILE A 263 -17.29 19.30 -13.17
N ALA A 264 -16.19 18.73 -13.69
CA ALA A 264 -15.85 17.33 -13.46
C ALA A 264 -15.49 17.03 -11.99
N GLU A 265 -14.74 17.92 -11.33
CA GLU A 265 -14.41 17.80 -9.90
C GLU A 265 -15.65 17.99 -9.02
N ILE A 266 -16.47 18.99 -9.35
CA ILE A 266 -17.73 19.24 -8.66
C ILE A 266 -18.70 18.05 -8.80
N CYS A 267 -18.86 17.51 -10.02
CA CYS A 267 -19.74 16.38 -10.31
C CYS A 267 -19.38 15.17 -9.46
N GLN A 268 -18.08 14.89 -9.31
CA GLN A 268 -17.61 13.80 -8.47
C GLN A 268 -17.97 14.01 -6.99
N ALA A 269 -17.76 15.21 -6.45
CA ALA A 269 -18.10 15.53 -5.07
C ALA A 269 -19.62 15.35 -4.80
N TYR A 270 -20.48 15.78 -5.72
CA TYR A 270 -21.93 15.60 -5.59
C TYR A 270 -22.36 14.13 -5.69
N CYS A 271 -21.73 13.33 -6.56
CA CYS A 271 -21.94 11.88 -6.58
C CYS A 271 -21.59 11.22 -5.23
N HIS A 272 -20.50 11.66 -4.56
CA HIS A 272 -20.19 11.19 -3.20
C HIS A 272 -21.26 11.60 -2.18
N GLN A 273 -21.80 12.82 -2.27
CA GLN A 273 -22.87 13.29 -1.38
C GLN A 273 -24.15 12.47 -1.53
N MET A 274 -24.56 12.16 -2.76
CA MET A 274 -25.72 11.30 -3.03
C MET A 274 -25.58 9.91 -2.39
N LEU A 275 -24.40 9.30 -2.51
CA LEU A 275 -24.10 7.98 -1.94
C LEU A 275 -24.12 7.96 -0.40
N ASN A 276 -24.14 9.13 0.26
CA ASN A 276 -24.21 9.23 1.72
C ASN A 276 -25.64 9.42 2.25
N VAL A 277 -26.63 9.72 1.40
CA VAL A 277 -28.02 9.98 1.83
C VAL A 277 -28.66 8.74 2.46
N ALA A 278 -28.66 7.63 1.72
CA ALA A 278 -29.37 6.42 2.14
C ALA A 278 -28.75 5.77 3.41
N PRO A 279 -27.42 5.64 3.55
CA PRO A 279 -26.82 5.17 4.80
C PRO A 279 -27.17 6.05 6.01
N ALA A 280 -27.04 7.38 5.88
CA ALA A 280 -27.36 8.30 6.98
C ALA A 280 -28.83 8.21 7.41
N CYS A 281 -29.76 8.10 6.45
CA CYS A 281 -31.18 7.94 6.75
C CYS A 281 -31.48 6.57 7.35
N ALA A 282 -30.89 5.48 6.86
CA ALA A 282 -31.08 4.15 7.44
C ALA A 282 -30.63 4.08 8.91
N ASP A 283 -29.53 4.74 9.25
CA ASP A 283 -29.07 4.90 10.63
C ASP A 283 -30.05 5.74 11.47
N GLY A 284 -30.58 6.82 10.91
CA GLY A 284 -31.65 7.62 11.54
C GLY A 284 -32.91 6.81 11.83
N PHE A 285 -33.35 5.98 10.88
CA PHE A 285 -34.46 5.05 11.08
C PHE A 285 -34.17 4.07 12.22
N LEU A 286 -32.99 3.44 12.22
CA LEU A 286 -32.67 2.45 13.26
C LEU A 286 -32.58 3.08 14.66
N ALA A 287 -32.12 4.33 14.74
CA ALA A 287 -32.02 5.07 16.00
C ALA A 287 -33.38 5.53 16.55
N THR A 288 -34.36 5.82 15.69
CA THR A 288 -35.60 6.53 16.07
C THR A 288 -36.89 5.75 15.83
N GLY A 289 -36.89 4.80 14.89
CA GLY A 289 -38.08 4.14 14.38
C GLY A 289 -38.94 5.01 13.44
N ASP A 290 -38.51 6.22 13.09
CA ASP A 290 -39.29 7.15 12.25
C ASP A 290 -39.22 6.76 10.76
N VAL A 291 -40.35 6.34 10.21
CA VAL A 291 -40.50 5.87 8.81
C VAL A 291 -40.16 6.96 7.79
N ARG A 292 -40.18 8.25 8.16
CA ARG A 292 -39.75 9.33 7.24
C ARG A 292 -38.29 9.16 6.80
N TYR A 293 -37.44 8.59 7.65
CA TYR A 293 -36.08 8.24 7.24
C TYR A 293 -36.04 7.11 6.21
N VAL A 294 -36.90 6.10 6.37
CA VAL A 294 -37.06 5.02 5.38
C VAL A 294 -37.45 5.61 4.04
N HIS A 295 -38.39 6.57 4.03
CA HIS A 295 -38.80 7.28 2.83
C HIS A 295 -37.62 7.97 2.13
N LYS A 296 -36.86 8.80 2.85
CA LYS A 296 -35.70 9.50 2.28
C LYS A 296 -34.62 8.53 1.77
N ALA A 297 -34.38 7.43 2.48
CA ALA A 297 -33.46 6.38 2.02
C ALA A 297 -33.96 5.71 0.74
N LEU A 298 -35.25 5.40 0.64
CA LEU A 298 -35.86 4.79 -0.55
C LEU A 298 -35.85 5.74 -1.76
N VAL A 299 -36.11 7.03 -1.56
CA VAL A 299 -35.98 8.06 -2.61
C VAL A 299 -34.54 8.06 -3.16
N ALA A 300 -33.54 8.10 -2.27
CA ALA A 300 -32.14 8.10 -2.68
C ALA A 300 -31.72 6.79 -3.38
N MET A 301 -32.05 5.62 -2.81
CA MET A 301 -31.74 4.33 -3.43
C MET A 301 -32.44 4.15 -4.78
N SER A 302 -33.69 4.59 -4.94
CA SER A 302 -34.42 4.50 -6.20
C SER A 302 -33.80 5.40 -7.28
N ARG A 303 -33.35 6.61 -6.91
CA ARG A 303 -32.63 7.48 -7.84
C ARG A 303 -31.31 6.87 -8.29
N LEU A 304 -30.56 6.26 -7.36
CA LEU A 304 -29.33 5.53 -7.67
C LEU A 304 -29.64 4.31 -8.57
N ALA A 305 -30.73 3.58 -8.32
CA ALA A 305 -31.15 2.45 -9.14
C ALA A 305 -31.44 2.86 -10.60
N VAL A 306 -32.07 4.03 -10.82
CA VAL A 306 -32.24 4.61 -12.18
C VAL A 306 -30.89 4.87 -12.83
N GLU A 307 -29.92 5.43 -12.08
CA GLU A 307 -28.59 5.75 -12.60
C GLU A 307 -27.75 4.49 -12.85
N TRP A 308 -27.84 3.47 -12.00
CA TRP A 308 -27.12 2.21 -12.16
C TRP A 308 -27.70 1.41 -13.32
N ALA A 309 -29.02 1.38 -13.52
CA ALA A 309 -29.63 0.79 -14.72
C ALA A 309 -29.12 1.46 -16.00
N TYR A 310 -28.98 2.79 -15.99
CA TYR A 310 -28.36 3.52 -17.10
C TYR A 310 -26.91 3.07 -17.33
N LEU A 311 -26.08 3.08 -16.28
CA LEU A 311 -24.67 2.69 -16.33
C LEU A 311 -24.42 1.19 -16.54
N ALA A 312 -25.43 0.33 -16.38
CA ALA A 312 -25.38 -1.07 -16.73
C ALA A 312 -25.35 -1.26 -18.25
N THR A 313 -25.94 -0.34 -19.01
CA THR A 313 -25.97 -0.37 -20.48
C THR A 313 -24.98 0.64 -21.07
N MET A 314 -25.04 1.89 -20.63
CA MET A 314 -24.17 2.99 -21.07
C MET A 314 -22.84 2.98 -20.30
N THR A 315 -22.15 1.84 -20.34
CA THR A 315 -20.93 1.59 -19.54
C THR A 315 -19.78 2.57 -19.84
N GLN A 316 -19.74 3.16 -21.03
CA GLN A 316 -18.80 4.22 -21.42
C GLN A 316 -19.00 5.54 -20.65
N HIS A 317 -20.12 5.70 -19.96
CA HIS A 317 -20.43 6.83 -19.07
C HIS A 317 -20.17 6.53 -17.60
N ARG A 318 -19.66 5.34 -17.26
CA ARG A 318 -19.11 5.09 -15.93
C ARG A 318 -17.91 5.99 -15.67
N HIS A 319 -17.60 6.19 -14.40
CA HIS A 319 -16.46 6.98 -13.98
C HIS A 319 -15.16 6.48 -14.65
N ARG A 320 -14.26 7.39 -15.03
CA ARG A 320 -12.92 7.03 -15.50
C ARG A 320 -11.95 8.09 -15.01
N ASN A 321 -11.01 7.71 -14.17
CA ASN A 321 -10.11 8.66 -13.50
C ASN A 321 -9.00 9.15 -14.45
N THR A 322 -9.36 9.87 -15.51
CA THR A 322 -8.41 10.35 -16.53
C THR A 322 -8.77 11.75 -17.02
N ALA A 323 -7.74 12.59 -17.22
CA ALA A 323 -7.89 13.93 -17.83
C ALA A 323 -8.58 13.87 -19.20
N GLY A 324 -8.32 12.80 -19.96
CA GLY A 324 -8.93 12.59 -21.28
C GLY A 324 -10.45 12.52 -21.29
N GLN A 325 -11.12 12.23 -20.16
CA GLN A 325 -12.58 12.37 -20.09
C GLN A 325 -13.02 13.83 -20.07
N VAL A 326 -12.28 14.68 -19.37
CA VAL A 326 -12.55 16.12 -19.27
C VAL A 326 -12.22 16.82 -20.58
N GLU A 327 -11.13 16.41 -21.23
CA GLU A 327 -10.67 17.03 -22.48
C GLU A 327 -11.47 16.55 -23.71
N ARG A 328 -12.45 15.65 -23.57
CA ARG A 328 -13.21 15.16 -24.73
C ARG A 328 -14.22 16.21 -25.22
N LEU A 329 -14.33 16.36 -26.53
CA LEU A 329 -15.44 17.09 -27.16
C LEU A 329 -16.69 16.20 -27.19
N GLY A 330 -17.53 16.28 -26.16
CA GLY A 330 -18.78 15.51 -26.04
C GLY A 330 -18.68 14.32 -25.07
N PRO A 331 -19.81 13.81 -24.54
CA PRO A 331 -19.84 12.53 -23.82
C PRO A 331 -19.31 11.37 -24.69
N ALA A 332 -18.83 10.28 -24.10
CA ALA A 332 -18.45 9.10 -24.89
C ALA A 332 -19.67 8.58 -25.68
N PRO A 333 -19.58 8.43 -27.02
CA PRO A 333 -20.68 7.85 -27.79
C PRO A 333 -20.86 6.38 -27.40
N PHE A 334 -22.06 5.85 -27.56
CA PHE A 334 -22.37 4.48 -27.15
C PHE A 334 -21.47 3.47 -27.86
N SER A 335 -21.17 3.70 -29.14
CA SER A 335 -20.19 2.97 -29.95
C SER A 335 -18.78 2.84 -29.33
N GLU A 336 -18.38 3.67 -28.37
CA GLU A 336 -17.11 3.52 -27.63
C GLU A 336 -17.15 2.34 -26.64
N GLY A 337 -18.33 2.02 -26.10
CA GLY A 337 -18.52 0.96 -25.12
C GLY A 337 -18.33 -0.46 -25.68
N PRO A 338 -18.27 -1.47 -24.78
CA PRO A 338 -18.44 -1.33 -23.34
C PRO A 338 -17.12 -1.00 -22.60
N CYS A 339 -17.22 -0.24 -21.50
CA CYS A 339 -16.09 0.12 -20.63
C CYS A 339 -16.32 -0.42 -19.21
N LEU A 340 -15.62 -1.48 -18.81
CA LEU A 340 -15.89 -2.19 -17.55
C LEU A 340 -14.76 -2.07 -16.54
N ASN A 341 -13.52 -2.26 -16.99
CA ASN A 341 -12.34 -2.35 -16.15
C ASN A 341 -12.07 -1.05 -15.35
N ALA A 342 -12.02 -1.15 -14.01
CA ALA A 342 -11.68 -0.06 -13.07
C ALA A 342 -12.45 1.25 -13.31
N THR A 343 -13.70 1.13 -13.75
CA THR A 343 -14.57 2.26 -14.10
C THR A 343 -15.42 2.79 -12.95
N GLY A 344 -15.42 2.14 -11.78
CA GLY A 344 -16.36 2.47 -10.71
C GLY A 344 -17.81 2.48 -11.22
N MET A 345 -18.60 3.42 -10.71
CA MET A 345 -19.95 3.73 -11.21
C MET A 345 -20.09 5.24 -11.41
N THR A 346 -20.60 5.96 -10.41
CA THR A 346 -20.67 7.44 -10.43
C THR A 346 -19.49 8.11 -9.74
N VAL A 347 -18.69 7.36 -8.99
CA VAL A 347 -17.42 7.81 -8.42
C VAL A 347 -16.33 6.77 -8.67
N TYR A 348 -15.10 7.11 -8.28
CA TYR A 348 -13.91 6.31 -8.55
C TYR A 348 -13.97 4.90 -7.95
N SER A 349 -13.43 3.92 -8.69
CA SER A 349 -13.51 2.49 -8.36
C SER A 349 -13.00 2.17 -6.96
N ILE A 350 -11.92 2.82 -6.52
CA ILE A 350 -11.27 2.54 -5.22
C ILE A 350 -12.21 2.83 -4.04
N SER A 351 -13.13 3.79 -4.20
CA SER A 351 -14.10 4.14 -3.16
C SER A 351 -15.36 3.26 -3.16
N MET A 352 -15.62 2.53 -4.25
CA MET A 352 -16.83 1.72 -4.41
C MET A 352 -17.04 0.72 -3.27
N PRO A 353 -16.03 -0.03 -2.81
CA PRO A 353 -16.30 -1.07 -1.80
C PRO A 353 -16.76 -0.52 -0.45
N GLY A 354 -16.32 0.67 -0.06
CA GLY A 354 -16.84 1.36 1.13
C GLY A 354 -18.32 1.71 0.98
N HIS A 355 -18.72 2.21 -0.21
CA HIS A 355 -20.12 2.48 -0.50
C HIS A 355 -20.96 1.20 -0.62
N GLN A 356 -20.42 0.11 -1.16
CA GLN A 356 -21.07 -1.20 -1.22
C GLN A 356 -21.41 -1.70 0.19
N TRP A 357 -20.44 -1.63 1.10
CA TRP A 357 -20.65 -1.98 2.52
C TRP A 357 -21.76 -1.14 3.14
N ALA A 358 -21.66 0.19 3.03
CA ALA A 358 -22.64 1.10 3.65
C ALA A 358 -24.06 0.91 3.09
N HIS A 359 -24.22 0.67 1.79
CA HIS A 359 -25.53 0.46 1.17
C HIS A 359 -26.11 -0.92 1.46
N ALA A 360 -25.27 -1.95 1.55
CA ALA A 360 -25.68 -3.29 1.99
C ALA A 360 -26.31 -3.22 3.39
N GLU A 361 -25.63 -2.55 4.33
CA GLU A 361 -26.16 -2.33 5.68
C GLU A 361 -27.40 -1.43 5.68
N ALA A 362 -27.39 -0.33 4.91
CA ALA A 362 -28.52 0.59 4.84
C ALA A 362 -29.80 -0.11 4.36
N TYR A 363 -29.69 -0.92 3.30
CA TYR A 363 -30.82 -1.64 2.76
C TYR A 363 -31.31 -2.69 3.73
N ASP A 364 -30.40 -3.45 4.36
CA ASP A 364 -30.76 -4.44 5.36
C ASP A 364 -31.49 -3.82 6.57
N LYS A 365 -31.05 -2.65 7.06
CA LYS A 365 -31.68 -1.92 8.18
C LYS A 365 -33.11 -1.52 7.88
N ILE A 366 -33.39 -0.99 6.69
CA ILE A 366 -34.72 -0.48 6.33
C ILE A 366 -35.64 -1.53 5.70
N TRP A 367 -35.10 -2.66 5.24
CA TRP A 367 -35.83 -3.72 4.53
C TRP A 367 -37.19 -4.11 5.16
N PRO A 368 -37.30 -4.36 6.49
CA PRO A 368 -38.58 -4.75 7.10
C PRO A 368 -39.61 -3.61 7.18
N ALA A 369 -39.19 -2.37 6.97
CA ALA A 369 -40.04 -1.18 7.08
C ALA A 369 -40.45 -0.59 5.73
N ILE A 370 -40.00 -1.16 4.60
CA ILE A 370 -40.33 -0.67 3.25
C ILE A 370 -41.86 -0.61 3.04
N ASP A 371 -42.60 -1.63 3.47
CA ASP A 371 -44.06 -1.66 3.30
C ASP A 371 -44.80 -0.71 4.27
N GLN A 372 -44.10 -0.13 5.24
CA GLN A 372 -44.68 0.86 6.16
C GLN A 372 -44.73 2.25 5.52
N ASP A 373 -43.85 2.52 4.55
CA ASP A 373 -43.84 3.77 3.79
C ASP A 373 -44.95 3.78 2.73
N GLN A 374 -46.00 4.54 2.97
CA GLN A 374 -47.13 4.68 2.05
C GLN A 374 -46.89 5.75 0.96
N GLU A 375 -45.85 6.56 1.08
CA GLU A 375 -45.58 7.71 0.19
C GLU A 375 -44.62 7.37 -0.96
N ILE A 376 -43.77 6.35 -0.79
CA ILE A 376 -42.78 5.96 -1.82
C ILE A 376 -43.41 5.50 -3.13
N VAL A 377 -44.46 4.66 -3.10
CA VAL A 377 -45.11 4.16 -4.33
C VAL A 377 -45.73 5.30 -5.14
N PRO A 378 -46.53 6.23 -4.55
CA PRO A 378 -46.97 7.43 -5.25
C PRO A 378 -45.83 8.26 -5.83
N PHE A 379 -44.77 8.50 -5.05
CA PHE A 379 -43.62 9.29 -5.50
C PHE A 379 -42.93 8.67 -6.72
N LEU A 380 -42.59 7.38 -6.66
CA LEU A 380 -41.91 6.68 -7.76
C LEU A 380 -42.79 6.54 -9.02
N LYS A 381 -44.10 6.38 -8.87
CA LYS A 381 -45.04 6.47 -10.00
C LYS A 381 -45.01 7.86 -10.64
N GLY A 382 -44.92 8.92 -9.82
CA GLY A 382 -44.74 10.29 -10.28
C GLY A 382 -43.45 10.50 -11.09
N LYS A 383 -42.42 9.69 -10.83
CA LYS A 383 -41.17 9.61 -11.63
C LYS A 383 -41.26 8.69 -12.85
N GLY A 384 -42.45 8.19 -13.18
CA GLY A 384 -42.67 7.32 -14.34
C GLY A 384 -42.23 5.86 -14.13
N LEU A 385 -41.97 5.43 -12.90
CA LEU A 385 -41.58 4.04 -12.60
C LEU A 385 -42.81 3.14 -12.40
N ASN A 386 -42.77 1.94 -12.98
CA ASN A 386 -43.85 0.96 -12.86
C ASN A 386 -43.73 0.15 -11.56
N VAL A 387 -44.06 0.76 -10.43
CA VAL A 387 -44.12 0.13 -9.10
C VAL A 387 -45.52 0.25 -8.51
N ARG A 388 -46.02 -0.79 -7.83
CA ARG A 388 -47.38 -0.82 -7.25
C ARG A 388 -47.39 -1.23 -5.79
N THR A 389 -46.41 -2.01 -5.34
CA THR A 389 -46.29 -2.52 -3.98
C THR A 389 -44.87 -2.28 -3.44
N GLY A 390 -44.66 -2.45 -2.14
CA GLY A 390 -43.30 -2.43 -1.58
C GLY A 390 -42.43 -3.58 -2.10
N GLU A 391 -43.02 -4.71 -2.53
CA GLU A 391 -42.28 -5.75 -3.26
C GLU A 391 -41.78 -5.25 -4.62
N ASP A 392 -42.58 -4.48 -5.37
CA ASP A 392 -42.12 -3.87 -6.62
C ASP A 392 -40.98 -2.87 -6.38
N VAL A 393 -41.02 -2.12 -5.26
CA VAL A 393 -39.93 -1.22 -4.86
C VAL A 393 -38.65 -2.01 -4.55
N ARG A 394 -38.75 -3.07 -3.75
CA ARG A 394 -37.63 -3.99 -3.48
C ARG A 394 -37.07 -4.57 -4.78
N ARG A 395 -37.92 -5.06 -5.67
CA ARG A 395 -37.52 -5.59 -6.98
C ARG A 395 -36.81 -4.55 -7.82
N PHE A 396 -37.33 -3.33 -7.86
CA PHE A 396 -36.72 -2.25 -8.62
C PHE A 396 -35.31 -1.93 -8.10
N ILE A 397 -35.15 -1.78 -6.78
CA ILE A 397 -33.85 -1.51 -6.15
C ILE A 397 -32.89 -2.68 -6.32
N GLU A 398 -33.31 -3.91 -6.01
CA GLU A 398 -32.44 -5.08 -6.11
C GLU A 398 -31.99 -5.36 -7.55
N GLU A 399 -32.90 -5.25 -8.53
CA GLU A 399 -32.59 -5.52 -9.94
C GLU A 399 -31.73 -4.43 -10.59
N ASN A 400 -31.95 -3.16 -10.23
CA ASN A 400 -31.35 -2.02 -10.94
C ASN A 400 -30.22 -1.34 -10.16
N LEU A 401 -30.08 -1.56 -8.85
CA LEU A 401 -28.94 -1.11 -8.04
C LEU A 401 -28.04 -2.29 -7.66
N PHE A 402 -28.51 -3.21 -6.82
CA PHE A 402 -27.66 -4.25 -6.23
C PHE A 402 -27.16 -5.28 -7.25
N ALA A 403 -28.02 -5.80 -8.12
CA ALA A 403 -27.64 -6.75 -9.17
C ALA A 403 -26.65 -6.14 -10.18
N VAL A 404 -26.81 -4.85 -10.48
CA VAL A 404 -25.84 -4.09 -11.30
C VAL A 404 -24.51 -3.99 -10.57
N TRP A 405 -24.53 -3.69 -9.26
CA TRP A 405 -23.31 -3.49 -8.48
C TRP A 405 -22.55 -4.79 -8.23
N MET A 406 -23.26 -5.89 -7.96
CA MET A 406 -22.68 -7.24 -7.87
C MET A 406 -22.00 -7.61 -9.19
N GLN A 407 -22.66 -7.39 -10.33
CA GLN A 407 -22.03 -7.62 -11.63
C GLN A 407 -20.86 -6.68 -11.88
N ALA A 408 -20.95 -5.41 -11.47
CA ALA A 408 -19.86 -4.45 -11.60
C ALA A 408 -18.61 -4.86 -10.80
N SER A 409 -18.76 -5.48 -9.62
CA SER A 409 -17.64 -6.07 -8.89
C SER A 409 -17.02 -7.26 -9.64
N MET A 410 -17.85 -8.18 -10.13
CA MET A 410 -17.36 -9.32 -10.93
C MET A 410 -16.73 -8.90 -12.27
N ASP A 411 -17.14 -7.75 -12.81
CA ASP A 411 -16.57 -7.12 -14.00
C ASP A 411 -15.30 -6.31 -13.71
N THR A 412 -14.81 -6.30 -12.45
CA THR A 412 -13.66 -5.50 -11.96
C THR A 412 -13.86 -3.98 -12.02
N SER A 413 -15.09 -3.50 -12.20
CA SER A 413 -15.40 -2.07 -12.19
C SER A 413 -15.21 -1.46 -10.80
N CYS A 414 -15.45 -2.21 -9.74
CA CYS A 414 -15.33 -1.76 -8.34
C CYS A 414 -13.97 -2.09 -7.71
N ALA A 415 -12.91 -2.14 -8.54
CA ALA A 415 -11.55 -2.44 -8.11
C ALA A 415 -10.98 -1.39 -7.14
N SER A 416 -10.39 -1.87 -6.05
CA SER A 416 -9.75 -1.11 -4.97
C SER A 416 -8.51 -1.84 -4.46
N ASN A 417 -7.78 -1.26 -3.52
CA ASN A 417 -6.70 -1.95 -2.81
C ASN A 417 -7.26 -3.22 -2.15
N VAL A 418 -6.53 -4.34 -2.25
CA VAL A 418 -6.94 -5.59 -1.62
C VAL A 418 -6.83 -5.43 -0.09
N PRO A 419 -7.74 -6.00 0.72
CA PRO A 419 -8.89 -6.82 0.32
C PRO A 419 -10.21 -6.03 0.31
N TYR A 420 -10.19 -4.71 0.09
CA TYR A 420 -11.41 -3.90 0.20
C TYR A 420 -12.44 -4.26 -0.86
N SER A 421 -12.04 -4.60 -2.09
CA SER A 421 -12.97 -5.09 -3.11
C SER A 421 -13.73 -6.34 -2.65
N GLN A 422 -13.03 -7.29 -2.02
CA GLN A 422 -13.62 -8.49 -1.43
C GLN A 422 -14.55 -8.13 -0.27
N ARG A 423 -14.15 -7.18 0.59
CA ARG A 423 -14.94 -6.68 1.72
C ARG A 423 -16.29 -6.09 1.30
N GLY A 424 -16.30 -5.17 0.32
CA GLY A 424 -17.55 -4.59 -0.17
C GLY A 424 -18.46 -5.62 -0.83
N PHE A 425 -17.87 -6.53 -1.62
CA PHE A 425 -18.61 -7.55 -2.36
C PHE A 425 -19.26 -8.59 -1.44
N VAL A 426 -18.51 -9.15 -0.48
CA VAL A 426 -19.06 -10.18 0.42
C VAL A 426 -20.18 -9.63 1.29
N ARG A 427 -20.09 -8.37 1.73
CA ARG A 427 -21.14 -7.74 2.53
C ARG A 427 -22.43 -7.55 1.75
N MET A 428 -22.35 -7.22 0.46
CA MET A 428 -23.53 -7.21 -0.41
C MET A 428 -24.10 -8.62 -0.60
N ALA A 429 -23.24 -9.63 -0.82
CA ALA A 429 -23.69 -11.02 -0.94
C ALA A 429 -24.41 -11.50 0.33
N GLU A 430 -23.88 -11.18 1.51
CA GLU A 430 -24.48 -11.45 2.82
C GLU A 430 -25.81 -10.70 3.00
N ALA A 431 -25.86 -9.42 2.64
CA ALA A 431 -27.08 -8.63 2.69
C ALA A 431 -28.17 -9.22 1.79
N LEU A 432 -27.85 -9.68 0.59
CA LEU A 432 -28.85 -10.20 -0.33
C LEU A 432 -29.26 -11.65 -0.01
N ASN A 433 -28.31 -12.49 0.40
CA ASN A 433 -28.46 -13.90 0.78
C ASN A 433 -29.36 -14.71 -0.19
N TYR A 434 -29.16 -14.49 -1.49
CA TYR A 434 -29.84 -15.22 -2.56
C TYR A 434 -29.54 -16.71 -2.50
N SER A 435 -30.52 -17.55 -2.86
CA SER A 435 -30.34 -19.00 -3.01
C SER A 435 -29.30 -19.36 -4.07
N ARG A 436 -29.11 -18.53 -5.10
CA ARG A 436 -28.02 -18.67 -6.09
C ARG A 436 -26.67 -18.05 -5.65
N GLY A 437 -26.50 -17.76 -4.36
CA GLY A 437 -25.30 -17.08 -3.84
C GLY A 437 -23.97 -17.83 -4.00
N ALA A 438 -23.99 -19.12 -4.36
CA ALA A 438 -22.77 -19.87 -4.72
C ALA A 438 -21.97 -19.20 -5.85
N GLU A 439 -22.63 -18.56 -6.82
CA GLU A 439 -21.95 -17.84 -7.91
C GLU A 439 -21.11 -16.66 -7.38
N PHE A 440 -21.59 -15.99 -6.33
CA PHE A 440 -20.84 -14.91 -5.68
C PHE A 440 -19.67 -15.47 -4.86
N MET A 441 -19.86 -16.57 -4.15
CA MET A 441 -18.78 -17.20 -3.41
C MET A 441 -17.69 -17.78 -4.32
N ASP A 442 -18.06 -18.35 -5.46
CA ASP A 442 -17.12 -18.75 -6.51
C ASP A 442 -16.34 -17.54 -7.05
N ALA A 443 -17.02 -16.42 -7.34
CA ALA A 443 -16.34 -15.19 -7.74
C ALA A 443 -15.38 -14.66 -6.65
N LEU A 444 -15.78 -14.71 -5.37
CA LEU A 444 -14.97 -14.24 -4.25
C LEU A 444 -13.71 -15.09 -4.01
N TYR A 445 -13.82 -16.42 -4.16
CA TYR A 445 -12.70 -17.34 -3.93
C TYR A 445 -11.80 -17.51 -5.14
N ASP A 446 -12.36 -17.54 -6.35
CA ASP A 446 -11.69 -18.05 -7.55
C ASP A 446 -11.57 -17.03 -8.70
N VAL A 447 -12.26 -15.89 -8.65
CA VAL A 447 -12.16 -14.83 -9.67
C VAL A 447 -11.45 -13.59 -9.09
N SER A 448 -10.46 -13.06 -9.81
CA SER A 448 -9.86 -11.77 -9.46
C SER A 448 -10.88 -10.65 -9.65
N MET A 449 -11.28 -10.00 -8.57
CA MET A 449 -12.11 -8.78 -8.61
C MET A 449 -11.31 -7.53 -9.02
N ILE A 450 -10.03 -7.72 -9.34
CA ILE A 450 -9.11 -6.70 -9.80
C ILE A 450 -8.71 -7.00 -11.26
N PRO A 451 -8.60 -5.97 -12.13
CA PRO A 451 -8.40 -6.19 -13.55
C PRO A 451 -6.96 -6.61 -13.91
N ASP A 452 -6.79 -7.31 -15.03
CA ASP A 452 -5.48 -7.83 -15.46
C ASP A 452 -4.44 -6.74 -15.82
N ASN A 453 -4.88 -5.51 -16.11
CA ASN A 453 -3.98 -4.39 -16.40
C ASN A 453 -3.47 -3.67 -15.13
N TRP A 454 -3.99 -3.99 -13.96
CA TRP A 454 -3.39 -3.62 -12.66
C TRP A 454 -2.25 -4.58 -12.31
N SER A 455 -1.37 -4.18 -11.39
CA SER A 455 -0.27 -5.04 -10.96
C SER A 455 -0.81 -6.36 -10.41
N ALA A 456 -0.07 -7.45 -10.67
CA ALA A 456 -0.45 -8.79 -10.21
C ALA A 456 -0.67 -8.88 -8.70
N GLU A 457 -0.03 -7.97 -7.99
CA GLU A 457 -0.03 -7.84 -6.55
C GLU A 457 -1.43 -7.64 -5.97
N HIS A 458 -2.37 -7.07 -6.74
CA HIS A 458 -3.72 -6.79 -6.27
C HIS A 458 -4.74 -7.89 -6.59
N ARG A 459 -4.36 -9.06 -7.13
CA ARG A 459 -5.35 -9.95 -7.79
C ARG A 459 -5.71 -11.25 -7.06
N ALA A 460 -5.16 -11.49 -5.87
CA ALA A 460 -5.43 -12.72 -5.14
C ALA A 460 -6.91 -12.86 -4.72
N GLY A 461 -7.55 -13.96 -5.10
CA GLY A 461 -8.86 -14.37 -4.58
C GLY A 461 -8.75 -14.93 -3.15
N MET A 462 -9.87 -15.03 -2.43
CA MET A 462 -9.85 -15.43 -1.01
C MET A 462 -9.14 -16.76 -0.77
N ARG A 463 -9.20 -17.71 -1.71
CA ARG A 463 -8.63 -19.05 -1.56
C ARG A 463 -7.12 -19.05 -1.29
N SER A 464 -6.38 -18.19 -1.98
CA SER A 464 -4.91 -18.11 -1.87
C SER A 464 -4.44 -16.85 -1.18
N MET A 465 -5.34 -15.93 -0.79
CA MET A 465 -4.98 -14.61 -0.28
C MET A 465 -3.98 -14.65 0.87
N VAL A 466 -4.22 -15.48 1.89
CA VAL A 466 -3.30 -15.60 3.02
C VAL A 466 -1.95 -16.17 2.57
N ALA A 467 -1.95 -17.27 1.80
CA ALA A 467 -0.71 -17.95 1.40
C ALA A 467 0.13 -17.17 0.37
N ASN A 468 -0.50 -16.38 -0.49
CA ASN A 468 0.16 -15.73 -1.64
C ASN A 468 0.25 -14.21 -1.50
N GLY A 469 -0.56 -13.58 -0.64
CA GLY A 469 -0.63 -12.13 -0.42
C GLY A 469 0.06 -11.66 0.86
N PHE A 470 0.43 -12.56 1.76
CA PHE A 470 1.14 -12.20 2.98
C PHE A 470 2.48 -12.92 3.04
N PHE A 471 3.49 -12.20 3.51
CA PHE A 471 4.77 -12.76 3.85
C PHE A 471 4.64 -13.76 5.00
N ARG A 472 5.64 -14.62 5.20
CA ARG A 472 5.64 -15.68 6.23
C ARG A 472 5.38 -15.16 7.66
N ASP A 473 5.78 -13.94 7.94
CA ASP A 473 5.62 -13.22 9.21
C ASP A 473 4.26 -12.52 9.35
N GLY A 474 3.37 -12.63 8.36
CA GLY A 474 2.03 -12.04 8.41
C GLY A 474 1.95 -10.62 7.85
N ALA A 475 3.06 -10.01 7.45
CA ALA A 475 3.04 -8.72 6.78
C ALA A 475 2.33 -8.80 5.43
N ALA A 476 1.46 -7.84 5.11
CA ALA A 476 0.95 -7.71 3.75
C ALA A 476 2.08 -7.30 2.80
N TYR A 477 1.86 -7.52 1.51
CA TYR A 477 2.81 -7.14 0.46
C TYR A 477 2.98 -5.62 0.26
N GLU A 478 2.34 -4.77 1.05
CA GLU A 478 2.30 -3.31 0.89
C GLU A 478 3.12 -2.58 1.98
N ALA A 479 3.26 -1.26 1.86
CA ALA A 479 3.86 -0.40 2.89
C ALA A 479 3.20 -0.57 4.27
N THR A 480 4.00 -0.42 5.33
CA THR A 480 3.52 -0.43 6.73
C THR A 480 2.49 0.69 6.97
N GLY A 481 1.70 0.61 8.03
CA GLY A 481 0.73 1.61 8.44
C GLY A 481 -0.51 1.57 7.56
N GLY A 482 -0.71 2.60 6.73
CA GLY A 482 -1.96 2.79 5.98
C GLY A 482 -2.35 1.58 5.12
N TYR A 483 -1.47 1.13 4.23
CA TYR A 483 -1.79 0.07 3.27
C TYR A 483 -1.76 -1.34 3.89
N ASN A 484 -0.75 -1.69 4.67
CA ASN A 484 -0.77 -2.94 5.46
C ASN A 484 -1.99 -3.00 6.41
N GLY A 485 -2.29 -1.89 7.08
CA GLY A 485 -3.43 -1.77 7.99
C GLY A 485 -4.79 -1.92 7.32
N MET A 486 -4.91 -1.64 6.02
CA MET A 486 -6.12 -1.97 5.25
C MET A 486 -6.36 -3.48 5.23
N HIS A 487 -5.33 -4.31 5.13
CA HIS A 487 -5.46 -5.77 5.18
C HIS A 487 -5.94 -6.23 6.55
N VAL A 488 -5.30 -5.77 7.62
CA VAL A 488 -5.63 -6.15 8.99
C VAL A 488 -7.06 -5.74 9.36
N SER A 489 -7.47 -4.53 8.95
CA SER A 489 -8.82 -4.01 9.24
C SER A 489 -9.93 -4.72 8.47
N ALA A 490 -9.65 -5.24 7.26
CA ALA A 490 -10.67 -5.76 6.37
C ALA A 490 -10.78 -7.29 6.39
N LEU A 491 -9.73 -8.02 6.74
CA LEU A 491 -9.74 -9.48 6.75
C LEU A 491 -10.74 -10.08 7.75
N GLY A 492 -10.84 -9.53 8.95
CA GLY A 492 -11.81 -9.99 9.95
C GLY A 492 -13.26 -9.87 9.46
N PRO A 493 -13.72 -8.66 9.06
CA PRO A 493 -15.06 -8.46 8.52
C PRO A 493 -15.40 -9.31 7.29
N ILE A 494 -14.41 -9.59 6.42
CA ILE A 494 -14.61 -10.50 5.28
C ILE A 494 -14.88 -11.92 5.77
N LEU A 495 -14.03 -12.43 6.67
CA LEU A 495 -14.16 -13.78 7.19
C LEU A 495 -15.49 -13.94 7.95
N GLU A 496 -15.85 -12.98 8.80
CA GLU A 496 -17.13 -12.97 9.52
C GLU A 496 -18.33 -13.05 8.55
N SER A 497 -18.31 -12.28 7.46
CA SER A 497 -19.38 -12.32 6.44
C SER A 497 -19.45 -13.69 5.74
N ILE A 498 -18.30 -14.31 5.44
CA ILE A 498 -18.21 -15.66 4.84
C ILE A 498 -18.76 -16.71 5.80
N GLU A 499 -18.33 -16.67 7.06
CA GLU A 499 -18.75 -17.64 8.07
C GLU A 499 -20.24 -17.49 8.40
N HIS A 500 -20.76 -16.26 8.42
CA HIS A 500 -22.19 -16.03 8.62
C HIS A 500 -23.02 -16.50 7.42
N LEU A 501 -22.58 -16.24 6.19
CA LEU A 501 -23.20 -16.83 4.99
C LEU A 501 -23.26 -18.36 5.11
N ARG A 502 -22.18 -18.99 5.57
CA ARG A 502 -22.13 -20.44 5.79
C ARG A 502 -23.10 -20.90 6.89
N GLN A 503 -23.27 -20.14 7.97
CA GLN A 503 -24.26 -20.44 9.00
C GLN A 503 -25.69 -20.33 8.47
N LEU A 504 -25.96 -19.33 7.63
CA LEU A 504 -27.28 -19.12 7.01
C LEU A 504 -27.63 -20.23 6.01
N ARG A 505 -26.65 -20.75 5.25
CA ARG A 505 -26.83 -21.77 4.19
C ARG A 505 -25.64 -22.74 4.09
N PRO A 506 -25.46 -23.67 5.04
CA PRO A 506 -24.29 -24.56 5.09
C PRO A 506 -24.17 -25.49 3.87
N GLU A 507 -25.30 -25.84 3.25
CA GLU A 507 -25.37 -26.67 2.05
C GLU A 507 -24.85 -25.96 0.79
N ILE A 508 -24.91 -24.62 0.75
CA ILE A 508 -24.44 -23.81 -0.39
C ILE A 508 -22.96 -23.47 -0.24
N TYR A 509 -22.49 -23.30 1.00
CA TYR A 509 -21.14 -22.81 1.30
C TYR A 509 -20.27 -23.81 2.07
N PRO A 510 -20.09 -25.06 1.57
CA PRO A 510 -19.34 -26.06 2.30
C PRO A 510 -17.86 -25.67 2.42
N GLU A 511 -17.27 -25.89 3.61
CA GLU A 511 -15.87 -25.55 3.89
C GLU A 511 -14.89 -26.27 2.95
N ALA A 512 -15.23 -27.49 2.50
CA ALA A 512 -14.43 -28.25 1.54
C ALA A 512 -14.26 -27.52 0.19
N LYS A 513 -15.22 -26.69 -0.22
CA LYS A 513 -15.14 -25.87 -1.44
C LYS A 513 -14.61 -24.47 -1.15
N TYR A 514 -14.98 -23.87 -0.02
CA TYR A 514 -14.58 -22.54 0.42
C TYR A 514 -13.84 -22.63 1.77
N PRO A 515 -12.52 -22.89 1.76
CA PRO A 515 -11.74 -23.10 2.99
C PRO A 515 -11.83 -21.93 3.96
N ASN A 516 -11.86 -22.24 5.26
CA ASN A 516 -11.78 -21.25 6.32
C ASN A 516 -10.32 -20.78 6.50
N LEU A 517 -10.08 -19.50 6.24
CA LEU A 517 -8.75 -18.90 6.26
C LEU A 517 -8.16 -18.78 7.68
N ALA A 518 -8.99 -18.72 8.72
CA ALA A 518 -8.53 -18.65 10.11
C ALA A 518 -7.83 -19.93 10.60
N LYS A 519 -7.94 -21.04 9.85
CA LYS A 519 -7.17 -22.26 10.12
C LYS A 519 -5.69 -22.13 9.72
N SER A 520 -5.32 -21.11 8.95
CA SER A 520 -3.92 -20.86 8.60
C SER A 520 -3.22 -20.10 9.72
N ARG A 521 -2.05 -20.60 10.13
CA ARG A 521 -1.17 -19.88 11.06
C ARG A 521 -0.79 -18.50 10.54
N ARG A 522 -0.61 -18.34 9.23
CA ARG A 522 -0.35 -17.02 8.66
C ARG A 522 -1.50 -16.02 8.87
N TYR A 523 -2.76 -16.46 8.98
CA TYR A 523 -3.87 -15.56 9.32
C TYR A 523 -3.74 -15.01 10.75
N HIS A 524 -3.27 -15.82 11.70
CA HIS A 524 -2.90 -15.36 13.04
C HIS A 524 -1.75 -14.33 12.96
N ASN A 525 -0.69 -14.66 12.22
CA ASN A 525 0.48 -13.80 12.08
C ASN A 525 0.15 -12.41 11.49
N VAL A 526 -0.93 -12.25 10.71
CA VAL A 526 -1.36 -10.93 10.20
C VAL A 526 -1.59 -9.94 11.33
N PHE A 527 -2.26 -10.38 12.40
CA PHE A 527 -2.53 -9.52 13.57
C PHE A 527 -1.31 -9.40 14.48
N ASP A 528 -0.48 -10.45 14.51
CA ASP A 528 0.73 -10.51 15.30
C ASP A 528 1.79 -9.52 14.81
N PHE A 529 2.00 -9.43 13.50
CA PHE A 529 2.95 -8.51 12.85
C PHE A 529 2.70 -7.05 13.26
N ASP A 530 1.45 -6.60 13.26
CA ASP A 530 1.07 -5.25 13.65
C ASP A 530 1.33 -4.95 15.15
N MET A 531 1.40 -5.98 16.00
CA MET A 531 1.83 -5.81 17.39
C MET A 531 3.36 -5.80 17.50
N GLU A 532 4.04 -6.73 16.83
CA GLU A 532 5.49 -6.89 16.91
C GLU A 532 6.28 -5.72 16.29
N ASN A 533 5.66 -4.93 15.42
CA ASN A 533 6.28 -3.74 14.82
C ASN A 533 6.14 -2.47 15.68
N VAL A 534 5.42 -2.51 16.79
CA VAL A 534 5.33 -1.34 17.68
C VAL A 534 6.72 -1.03 18.25
N LEU A 535 7.14 0.22 18.06
CA LEU A 535 8.35 0.81 18.60
C LEU A 535 8.00 1.65 19.82
N ILE A 536 8.76 1.47 20.90
CA ILE A 536 8.74 2.32 22.10
C ILE A 536 7.32 2.59 22.65
N ASP A 537 6.41 1.63 22.44
CA ASP A 537 4.98 1.67 22.76
C ASP A 537 4.20 2.83 22.14
N ARG A 538 4.68 3.51 21.08
CA ARG A 538 4.07 4.77 20.58
C ARG A 538 4.08 4.95 19.07
N CYS A 539 5.01 4.32 18.35
CA CYS A 539 5.12 4.44 16.90
C CYS A 539 5.49 3.10 16.27
N TYR A 540 5.78 3.08 14.97
CA TYR A 540 6.13 1.90 14.19
C TYR A 540 7.10 2.31 13.07
N PRO A 541 7.85 1.39 12.44
CA PRO A 541 8.65 1.69 11.26
C PRO A 541 7.72 2.12 10.11
N SER A 542 7.67 3.42 9.83
CA SER A 542 7.06 3.90 8.59
C SER A 542 7.99 3.49 7.46
N VAL A 543 7.51 2.66 6.53
CA VAL A 543 8.22 2.12 5.36
C VAL A 543 7.33 2.30 4.14
N GLY A 544 7.88 2.78 3.02
CA GLY A 544 7.12 3.05 1.78
C GLY A 544 6.15 4.24 1.92
N ASP A 545 4.97 4.15 1.28
CA ASP A 545 3.93 5.18 1.37
C ASP A 545 3.22 5.14 2.74
N SER A 546 3.96 5.48 3.80
CA SER A 546 3.53 5.44 5.21
C SER A 546 4.04 6.62 6.00
N GLY A 547 3.24 7.13 6.95
CA GLY A 547 3.66 8.22 7.83
C GLY A 547 3.95 9.53 7.07
N SER A 548 4.87 10.32 7.63
CA SER A 548 5.35 11.59 7.07
C SER A 548 6.80 11.82 7.49
N HIS A 549 7.40 12.92 7.05
CA HIS A 549 8.74 13.36 7.48
C HIS A 549 8.91 13.31 9.01
N PRO A 550 10.12 12.95 9.49
CA PRO A 550 10.37 12.84 10.92
C PRO A 550 10.22 14.19 11.61
N ARG A 551 9.53 14.18 12.75
CA ARG A 551 9.33 15.33 13.64
C ARG A 551 9.21 14.84 15.08
N TYR A 552 9.70 15.63 16.03
CA TYR A 552 9.55 15.32 17.44
C TYR A 552 8.08 15.46 17.82
N ASN A 553 7.48 14.34 18.22
CA ASN A 553 6.12 14.31 18.70
C ASN A 553 5.95 13.15 19.68
N GLN A 554 5.59 13.47 20.92
CA GLN A 554 5.25 12.47 21.92
C GLN A 554 3.87 11.89 21.60
N GLY A 555 3.85 10.83 20.78
CA GLY A 555 2.63 10.13 20.39
C GLY A 555 1.92 9.47 21.57
N ALA A 556 0.62 9.18 21.41
CA ALA A 556 -0.11 8.36 22.37
C ALA A 556 0.48 6.95 22.42
N ARG A 557 0.30 6.24 23.55
CA ARG A 557 0.69 4.83 23.61
C ARG A 557 -0.19 3.99 22.67
N ILE A 558 0.39 2.98 22.05
CA ILE A 558 -0.30 2.05 21.16
C ILE A 558 0.14 0.62 21.50
N THR A 559 -0.77 -0.33 21.31
CA THR A 559 -0.52 -1.78 21.48
C THR A 559 -0.48 -2.53 20.15
N TRP A 560 -0.78 -1.82 19.06
CA TRP A 560 -0.73 -2.27 17.68
C TRP A 560 -0.50 -1.07 16.76
N GLU A 561 0.08 -1.34 15.60
CA GLU A 561 0.30 -0.36 14.55
C GLU A 561 -0.99 0.01 13.81
N SER A 562 -1.85 -0.96 13.48
CA SER A 562 -3.02 -0.79 12.61
C SER A 562 -4.19 -1.71 13.01
N GLY A 563 -5.29 -1.71 12.25
CA GLY A 563 -6.47 -2.56 12.48
C GLY A 563 -7.47 -2.00 13.49
N GLY A 564 -6.99 -1.51 14.65
CA GLY A 564 -7.82 -1.01 15.74
C GLY A 564 -8.52 -2.12 16.54
N ALA A 565 -9.25 -1.73 17.59
CA ALA A 565 -9.80 -2.67 18.57
C ALA A 565 -10.67 -3.79 17.96
N ALA A 566 -11.47 -3.48 16.94
CA ALA A 566 -12.33 -4.49 16.29
C ALA A 566 -11.53 -5.64 15.65
N ALA A 567 -10.36 -5.34 15.07
CA ALA A 567 -9.49 -6.37 14.50
C ALA A 567 -8.91 -7.30 15.58
N TYR A 568 -8.56 -6.75 16.75
CA TYR A 568 -8.01 -7.53 17.86
C TYR A 568 -9.07 -8.25 18.69
N GLU A 569 -10.30 -7.73 18.78
CA GLU A 569 -11.46 -8.47 19.28
C GLU A 569 -11.74 -9.68 18.40
N HIS A 570 -11.71 -9.50 17.06
CA HIS A 570 -11.83 -10.59 16.10
C HIS A 570 -10.72 -11.63 16.29
N ALA A 571 -9.46 -11.20 16.34
CA ALA A 571 -8.31 -12.09 16.52
C ALA A 571 -8.41 -12.88 17.84
N TYR A 572 -8.69 -12.22 18.96
CA TYR A 572 -8.86 -12.90 20.25
C TYR A 572 -10.05 -13.87 20.24
N HIS A 573 -11.17 -13.50 19.61
CA HIS A 573 -12.34 -14.36 19.51
C HIS A 573 -12.05 -15.68 18.78
N LEU A 574 -11.21 -15.64 17.74
CA LEU A 574 -10.84 -16.84 16.98
C LEU A 574 -9.75 -17.67 17.65
N PHE A 575 -8.73 -17.02 18.18
CA PHE A 575 -7.49 -17.70 18.58
C PHE A 575 -7.36 -17.94 20.07
N HIS A 576 -8.06 -17.14 20.88
CA HIS A 576 -7.91 -17.11 22.34
C HIS A 576 -6.46 -16.94 22.79
N ASP A 577 -5.65 -16.25 21.99
CA ASP A 577 -4.25 -15.98 22.29
C ASP A 577 -4.15 -14.87 23.37
N PRO A 578 -3.49 -15.13 24.52
CA PRO A 578 -3.26 -14.12 25.56
C PRO A 578 -2.57 -12.85 25.06
N LYS A 579 -1.77 -12.92 23.99
CA LYS A 579 -1.14 -11.75 23.39
C LYS A 579 -2.18 -10.77 22.82
N PHE A 580 -3.22 -11.24 22.15
CA PHE A 580 -4.30 -10.37 21.67
C PHE A 580 -5.16 -9.81 22.80
N ALA A 581 -5.38 -10.60 23.87
CA ALA A 581 -6.02 -10.09 25.08
C ALA A 581 -5.19 -8.97 25.72
N TRP A 582 -3.87 -9.14 25.80
CA TRP A 582 -2.94 -8.12 26.27
C TRP A 582 -3.02 -6.84 25.46
N ALA A 583 -3.09 -6.95 24.13
CA ALA A 583 -3.21 -5.81 23.25
C ALA A 583 -4.47 -4.99 23.54
N LEU A 584 -5.62 -5.65 23.70
CA LEU A 584 -6.90 -5.03 24.01
C LEU A 584 -6.91 -4.40 25.41
N ALA A 585 -6.48 -5.14 26.44
CA ALA A 585 -6.48 -4.67 27.83
C ALA A 585 -5.63 -3.40 28.02
N ASN A 586 -4.51 -3.31 27.28
CA ASN A 586 -3.56 -2.19 27.35
C ASN A 586 -3.83 -1.08 26.31
N ALA A 587 -4.80 -1.26 25.40
CA ALA A 587 -5.14 -0.24 24.42
C ALA A 587 -5.81 0.97 25.09
N PRO A 588 -5.32 2.20 24.88
CA PRO A 588 -5.89 3.38 25.54
C PRO A 588 -7.37 3.57 25.23
N GLY A 589 -8.18 3.65 26.28
CA GLY A 589 -9.61 3.89 26.17
C GLY A 589 -10.43 2.71 25.64
N TRP A 590 -9.84 1.52 25.45
CA TRP A 590 -10.59 0.37 24.96
C TRP A 590 -11.67 -0.10 25.95
N GLN A 591 -12.84 -0.37 25.39
CA GLN A 591 -13.97 -1.03 26.00
C GLN A 591 -14.49 -2.10 25.03
N PRO A 592 -14.90 -3.29 25.53
CA PRO A 592 -15.52 -4.32 24.72
C PRO A 592 -16.63 -3.79 23.81
N SER A 593 -16.58 -4.11 22.52
CA SER A 593 -17.72 -3.90 21.62
C SER A 593 -18.94 -4.70 22.10
N LEU A 594 -20.14 -4.22 21.78
CA LEU A 594 -21.40 -4.88 22.18
C LEU A 594 -21.54 -6.33 21.66
N ASP A 595 -20.95 -6.62 20.50
CA ASP A 595 -20.96 -7.94 19.86
C ASP A 595 -19.79 -8.82 20.31
N PHE A 596 -18.87 -8.27 21.10
CA PHE A 596 -17.75 -9.03 21.64
C PHE A 596 -18.22 -9.83 22.86
N PRO A 597 -18.07 -11.17 22.86
CA PRO A 597 -18.71 -12.02 23.86
C PRO A 597 -18.01 -12.03 25.23
N TYR A 598 -16.93 -11.25 25.40
CA TYR A 598 -16.11 -11.22 26.60
C TYR A 598 -16.20 -9.86 27.30
N THR A 599 -16.22 -9.86 28.63
CA THR A 599 -16.14 -8.63 29.42
C THR A 599 -14.70 -8.10 29.48
N ARG A 600 -14.54 -6.85 29.90
CA ARG A 600 -13.22 -6.25 30.09
C ARG A 600 -12.39 -7.05 31.09
N GLU A 601 -13.01 -7.47 32.19
CA GLU A 601 -12.35 -8.23 33.25
C GLU A 601 -11.89 -9.61 32.78
N GLN A 602 -12.67 -10.26 31.89
CA GLN A 602 -12.26 -11.53 31.28
C GLN A 602 -11.04 -11.34 30.38
N ILE A 603 -11.00 -10.28 29.58
CA ILE A 603 -9.83 -9.97 28.75
C ILE A 603 -8.62 -9.59 29.59
N GLU A 604 -8.79 -8.81 30.66
CA GLU A 604 -7.71 -8.48 31.58
C GLU A 604 -7.13 -9.72 32.27
N ALA A 605 -7.99 -10.67 32.67
CA ALA A 605 -7.54 -11.93 33.29
C ALA A 605 -6.75 -12.81 32.31
N GLU A 606 -7.11 -12.79 31.03
CA GLU A 606 -6.39 -13.51 29.98
C GLU A 606 -5.10 -12.79 29.60
N ALA A 607 -5.12 -11.46 29.50
CA ALA A 607 -3.96 -10.60 29.29
C ALA A 607 -2.88 -10.84 30.35
N ALA A 608 -3.26 -11.03 31.61
CA ALA A 608 -2.32 -11.28 32.72
C ALA A 608 -1.52 -12.60 32.59
N LYS A 609 -1.87 -13.47 31.64
CA LYS A 609 -1.11 -14.69 31.31
C LYS A 609 0.02 -14.42 30.33
N TRP A 610 0.08 -13.21 29.75
CA TRP A 610 1.11 -12.78 28.81
C TRP A 610 2.05 -11.78 29.49
N PRO A 611 3.38 -11.87 29.30
CA PRO A 611 4.31 -10.99 29.98
C PRO A 611 4.25 -9.56 29.42
N ASP A 612 4.25 -8.55 30.30
CA ASP A 612 4.17 -7.13 29.91
C ASP A 612 5.40 -6.63 29.13
N ASP A 613 6.54 -7.30 29.30
CA ASP A 613 7.81 -6.98 28.64
C ASP A 613 8.03 -7.80 27.35
N TRP A 614 7.01 -8.48 26.83
CA TRP A 614 7.13 -9.33 25.64
C TRP A 614 7.68 -8.61 24.40
N ASN A 615 7.43 -7.29 24.28
CA ASN A 615 7.87 -6.44 23.17
C ASN A 615 9.08 -5.57 23.53
N ASP A 616 9.74 -5.83 24.66
CA ASP A 616 10.97 -5.12 25.05
C ASP A 616 12.20 -5.71 24.35
N ALA A 617 12.13 -6.96 23.89
CA ALA A 617 13.20 -7.64 23.15
C ALA A 617 13.20 -7.29 21.66
N SER A 618 14.35 -7.49 21.02
CA SER A 618 14.51 -7.27 19.58
C SER A 618 13.65 -8.26 18.77
N SER A 619 13.12 -7.84 17.62
CA SER A 619 12.37 -8.69 16.69
C SER A 619 12.94 -8.68 15.27
N LEU A 620 12.66 -9.74 14.51
CA LEU A 620 13.11 -9.93 13.13
C LEU A 620 11.96 -10.50 12.29
N HIS A 621 11.50 -9.72 11.32
CA HIS A 621 10.42 -10.05 10.38
C HIS A 621 11.03 -10.36 9.02
N ASP A 622 11.52 -11.59 8.86
CA ASP A 622 12.35 -11.95 7.71
C ASP A 622 11.58 -12.14 6.39
N GLY A 623 10.26 -12.34 6.45
CA GLY A 623 9.43 -12.35 5.26
C GLY A 623 9.35 -10.96 4.64
N TYR A 624 8.97 -9.96 5.44
CA TYR A 624 8.92 -8.56 5.04
C TYR A 624 10.33 -7.96 4.83
N GLY A 625 11.29 -8.45 5.62
CA GLY A 625 12.69 -8.04 5.72
C GLY A 625 12.90 -6.80 6.57
N LEU A 626 12.44 -6.85 7.81
CA LEU A 626 12.55 -5.77 8.80
C LEU A 626 13.19 -6.30 10.09
N ALA A 627 14.30 -5.70 10.51
CA ALA A 627 14.93 -5.98 11.80
C ALA A 627 14.67 -4.81 12.76
N ILE A 628 14.30 -5.10 14.01
CA ILE A 628 14.04 -4.10 15.05
C ILE A 628 14.86 -4.45 16.29
N LEU A 629 15.79 -3.57 16.65
CA LEU A 629 16.66 -3.70 17.82
C LEU A 629 16.12 -2.84 18.94
N ARG A 630 15.83 -3.44 20.10
CA ARG A 630 15.17 -2.76 21.22
C ARG A 630 16.03 -2.79 22.48
N GLY A 631 15.99 -1.70 23.23
CA GLY A 631 16.57 -1.61 24.57
C GLY A 631 15.75 -0.68 25.47
N GLY A 632 15.97 -0.78 26.77
CA GLY A 632 15.34 0.07 27.77
C GLY A 632 13.92 -0.35 28.14
N LYS A 633 13.35 0.37 29.13
CA LYS A 633 12.04 0.06 29.71
C LYS A 633 11.20 1.33 29.88
N GLY A 634 9.88 1.18 29.86
CA GLY A 634 8.95 2.30 30.01
C GLY A 634 9.24 3.44 29.04
N ASP A 635 9.30 4.67 29.53
CA ASP A 635 9.56 5.85 28.69
C ASP A 635 11.04 5.98 28.23
N ALA A 636 11.95 5.13 28.76
CA ALA A 636 13.34 5.05 28.33
C ALA A 636 13.58 4.03 27.20
N LYS A 637 12.51 3.42 26.67
CA LYS A 637 12.58 2.53 25.50
C LYS A 637 13.22 3.23 24.30
N ARG A 638 14.06 2.48 23.59
CA ARG A 638 14.70 2.86 22.33
C ARG A 638 14.55 1.72 21.33
N ALA A 639 14.40 2.07 20.05
CA ALA A 639 14.35 1.11 18.97
C ALA A 639 15.07 1.62 17.72
N LEU A 640 16.05 0.87 17.23
CA LEU A 640 16.74 1.08 15.95
C LEU A 640 16.29 -0.02 14.99
N TRP A 641 15.82 0.34 13.81
CA TRP A 641 15.32 -0.63 12.83
C TRP A 641 16.03 -0.52 11.48
N MET A 642 16.00 -1.63 10.72
CA MET A 642 16.55 -1.73 9.37
C MET A 642 15.55 -2.41 8.43
N MET A 643 15.22 -1.74 7.33
CA MET A 643 14.46 -2.32 6.22
C MET A 643 15.45 -2.93 5.21
N TYR A 644 15.60 -4.26 5.20
CA TYR A 644 16.47 -4.97 4.25
C TYR A 644 15.68 -5.75 3.19
N GLY A 645 14.38 -5.96 3.41
CA GLY A 645 13.51 -6.63 2.47
C GLY A 645 12.97 -5.70 1.41
N ARG A 646 11.83 -6.09 0.85
CA ARG A 646 11.13 -5.29 -0.13
C ARG A 646 9.65 -5.62 -0.07
N ALA A 647 8.81 -4.63 0.17
CA ALA A 647 7.39 -4.75 -0.15
C ALA A 647 7.19 -4.86 -1.68
N ARG A 648 5.98 -5.15 -2.14
CA ARG A 648 5.64 -5.29 -3.56
C ARG A 648 4.87 -4.07 -4.08
N CYS A 649 4.00 -3.47 -3.26
CA CYS A 649 3.24 -2.28 -3.65
C CYS A 649 3.39 -1.10 -2.69
N HIS A 650 3.13 0.11 -3.20
CA HIS A 650 3.30 1.40 -2.49
C HIS A 650 4.68 1.54 -1.82
N VAL A 651 5.71 1.14 -2.57
CA VAL A 651 7.07 1.00 -2.07
C VAL A 651 7.96 2.16 -2.45
N HIS A 652 8.98 2.38 -1.63
CA HIS A 652 10.08 3.28 -1.93
C HIS A 652 11.31 2.51 -2.42
N ASP A 653 12.39 3.25 -2.68
CA ASP A 653 13.71 2.67 -2.98
C ASP A 653 14.58 2.57 -1.72
N ASP A 654 14.08 1.81 -0.74
CA ASP A 654 14.41 1.83 0.69
C ASP A 654 15.20 0.61 1.18
N ILE A 655 15.75 -0.21 0.29
CA ILE A 655 16.54 -1.37 0.70
C ILE A 655 17.79 -0.91 1.47
N MET A 656 18.00 -1.51 2.64
CA MET A 656 18.99 -1.15 3.64
C MET A 656 18.72 0.17 4.37
N ASP A 657 17.53 0.77 4.31
CA ASP A 657 17.17 1.96 5.09
C ASP A 657 17.13 1.71 6.60
N ILE A 658 17.27 2.77 7.40
CA ILE A 658 17.22 2.72 8.87
C ILE A 658 16.37 3.83 9.46
N GLY A 659 15.88 3.58 10.68
CA GLY A 659 15.29 4.60 11.53
C GLY A 659 15.44 4.31 13.01
N LEU A 660 15.21 5.34 13.82
CA LEU A 660 15.43 5.37 15.27
C LEU A 660 14.24 6.02 15.95
N ALA A 661 13.68 5.33 16.93
CA ALA A 661 12.69 5.85 17.86
C ALA A 661 13.26 5.80 19.28
N ALA A 662 13.25 6.92 19.99
CA ALA A 662 13.71 7.05 21.36
C ALA A 662 13.14 8.35 21.96
N PHE A 663 13.24 8.52 23.29
CA PHE A 663 12.69 9.71 23.97
C PHE A 663 11.21 9.95 23.62
N GLN A 664 10.43 8.86 23.53
CA GLN A 664 9.00 8.84 23.24
C GLN A 664 8.60 9.35 21.84
N SER A 665 9.53 9.47 20.89
CA SER A 665 9.27 9.96 19.53
C SER A 665 10.05 9.18 18.47
N THR A 666 9.57 9.23 17.23
CA THR A 666 10.40 8.95 16.04
C THR A 666 11.40 10.09 15.85
N VAL A 667 12.66 9.76 15.63
CA VAL A 667 13.79 10.71 15.51
C VAL A 667 14.43 10.63 14.14
N LEU A 668 14.69 9.42 13.68
CA LEU A 668 15.25 9.09 12.37
C LEU A 668 14.24 8.23 11.61
N ALA A 669 13.81 8.68 10.43
CA ALA A 669 12.94 7.94 9.51
C ALA A 669 13.06 8.57 8.11
N HIS A 670 12.54 7.91 7.08
CA HIS A 670 12.38 8.51 5.76
C HIS A 670 11.19 9.49 5.71
N LEU A 671 10.94 10.10 4.54
CA LEU A 671 9.98 11.20 4.38
C LEU A 671 8.48 10.82 4.38
N GLY A 672 8.17 9.53 4.42
CA GLY A 672 6.82 8.98 4.39
C GLY A 672 6.00 9.21 3.11
N TYR A 673 4.67 9.25 3.24
CA TYR A 673 3.73 9.28 2.12
C TYR A 673 3.96 10.47 1.15
N PRO A 674 3.91 10.25 -0.19
CA PRO A 674 4.12 11.31 -1.18
C PRO A 674 3.19 12.51 -1.00
N ARG A 675 3.76 13.72 -0.91
CA ARG A 675 2.97 14.97 -0.85
C ARG A 675 2.46 15.42 -2.21
N GLN A 676 2.99 14.85 -3.28
CA GLN A 676 2.55 14.98 -4.67
C GLN A 676 3.09 13.77 -5.46
N TRP A 677 2.64 13.55 -6.69
CA TRP A 677 3.10 12.42 -7.53
C TRP A 677 4.51 12.63 -8.15
N SER A 678 5.43 13.26 -7.43
CA SER A 678 6.84 13.38 -7.81
C SER A 678 7.66 12.23 -7.24
N SER A 679 8.87 12.00 -7.75
CA SER A 679 9.74 10.94 -7.25
C SER A 679 10.44 11.27 -5.92
N TRP A 680 10.16 12.41 -5.28
CA TRP A 680 10.91 12.90 -4.13
C TRP A 680 10.87 11.93 -2.95
N GLU A 681 9.69 11.66 -2.39
CA GLU A 681 9.54 10.83 -1.20
C GLU A 681 10.01 9.38 -1.42
N GLY A 682 9.83 8.84 -2.63
CA GLY A 682 10.28 7.50 -3.00
C GLY A 682 11.74 7.39 -3.46
N ASN A 683 12.50 8.50 -3.52
CA ASN A 683 13.89 8.48 -3.97
C ASN A 683 14.82 7.96 -2.87
N TRP A 684 15.84 7.19 -3.24
CA TRP A 684 16.79 6.65 -2.28
C TRP A 684 17.57 7.73 -1.48
N MET A 685 17.78 8.93 -2.03
CA MET A 685 18.47 10.03 -1.33
C MET A 685 17.66 10.59 -0.16
N THR A 686 16.34 10.38 -0.15
CA THR A 686 15.46 10.80 0.95
C THR A 686 15.28 9.72 2.01
N HIS A 687 16.14 8.71 1.98
CA HIS A 687 16.24 7.62 2.95
C HIS A 687 17.67 7.62 3.53
N ASN A 688 17.87 6.96 4.68
CA ASN A 688 19.14 6.88 5.39
C ASN A 688 19.94 5.66 4.92
N LEU A 689 20.24 5.59 3.62
CA LEU A 689 20.85 4.43 2.97
C LEU A 689 21.92 4.82 1.95
N ALA A 690 22.52 3.83 1.28
CA ALA A 690 23.50 4.06 0.23
C ALA A 690 23.14 3.46 -1.14
N ARG A 691 23.62 4.12 -2.20
CA ARG A 691 23.43 3.71 -3.59
C ARG A 691 24.75 3.60 -4.34
N GLN A 692 24.84 2.57 -5.17
CA GLN A 692 25.92 2.34 -6.12
C GLN A 692 25.48 2.81 -7.50
N ILE A 693 26.41 3.38 -8.26
CA ILE A 693 26.21 3.82 -9.64
C ILE A 693 27.19 3.06 -10.55
N PRO A 694 26.72 2.43 -11.65
CA PRO A 694 25.32 2.32 -12.07
C PRO A 694 24.46 1.52 -11.07
N PRO A 695 23.15 1.81 -10.97
CA PRO A 695 22.25 1.14 -10.03
C PRO A 695 22.08 -0.34 -10.36
N VAL A 696 21.96 -1.16 -9.32
CA VAL A 696 21.76 -2.62 -9.39
C VAL A 696 20.49 -3.03 -8.64
N ASN A 697 19.86 -4.14 -9.06
CA ASN A 697 18.80 -4.76 -8.27
C ASN A 697 19.42 -5.55 -7.13
N LEU A 698 18.94 -5.34 -5.91
CA LEU A 698 19.42 -5.99 -4.71
C LEU A 698 18.34 -6.87 -4.09
N SER A 699 18.75 -8.01 -3.55
CA SER A 699 17.98 -8.85 -2.63
C SER A 699 18.82 -9.08 -1.38
N ALA A 700 18.26 -8.92 -0.18
CA ALA A 700 19.01 -9.11 1.06
C ALA A 700 18.52 -10.28 1.89
N ALA A 701 19.40 -10.75 2.77
CA ALA A 701 19.09 -11.75 3.78
C ALA A 701 19.77 -11.38 5.11
N PRO A 702 19.13 -11.70 6.25
CA PRO A 702 19.73 -11.48 7.56
C PRO A 702 20.91 -12.44 7.74
N GLN A 703 21.98 -11.93 8.32
CA GLN A 703 23.24 -12.65 8.53
C GLN A 703 23.50 -12.89 10.01
N LEU A 704 23.09 -11.94 10.86
CA LEU A 704 23.29 -11.99 12.29
C LEU A 704 22.13 -11.30 13.01
N PHE A 705 21.68 -11.86 14.13
CA PHE A 705 20.65 -11.27 14.99
C PHE A 705 20.83 -11.78 16.42
N ALA A 706 21.02 -10.88 17.39
CA ALA A 706 21.25 -11.26 18.78
C ALA A 706 20.92 -10.13 19.77
N ASP A 707 20.26 -10.51 20.87
CA ASP A 707 20.28 -9.75 22.12
C ASP A 707 21.32 -10.41 23.06
N ALA A 708 22.35 -9.65 23.43
CA ALA A 708 23.54 -10.15 24.11
C ALA A 708 23.97 -9.19 25.24
N GLY A 709 23.30 -9.29 26.40
CA GLY A 709 23.53 -8.39 27.52
C GLY A 709 23.15 -6.95 27.15
N PRO A 710 24.07 -5.97 27.22
CA PRO A 710 23.78 -4.58 26.85
C PRO A 710 23.78 -4.33 25.34
N VAL A 711 23.97 -5.35 24.50
CA VAL A 711 24.11 -5.21 23.04
C VAL A 711 22.93 -5.88 22.34
N HIS A 712 22.24 -5.11 21.51
CA HIS A 712 21.17 -5.58 20.62
C HIS A 712 21.63 -5.39 19.19
N LEU A 713 21.71 -6.45 18.39
CA LEU A 713 22.47 -6.46 17.13
C LEU A 713 21.70 -7.12 15.99
N ALA A 714 21.74 -6.51 14.80
CA ALA A 714 21.29 -7.11 13.55
C ALA A 714 22.27 -6.81 12.41
N GLU A 715 22.37 -7.72 11.46
CA GLU A 715 23.14 -7.51 10.23
C GLU A 715 22.41 -8.11 9.04
N ALA A 716 22.38 -7.38 7.92
CA ALA A 716 21.88 -7.87 6.64
C ALA A 716 22.94 -7.73 5.54
N HIS A 717 22.90 -8.65 4.59
CA HIS A 717 23.74 -8.64 3.41
C HIS A 717 22.86 -8.64 2.15
N ALA A 718 22.91 -7.55 1.40
CA ALA A 718 22.21 -7.34 0.15
C ALA A 718 23.13 -7.64 -1.03
N GLN A 719 22.70 -8.52 -1.92
CA GLN A 719 23.48 -8.97 -3.05
C GLN A 719 22.80 -8.60 -4.36
N ALA A 720 23.59 -8.15 -5.33
CA ALA A 720 23.08 -7.82 -6.65
C ALA A 720 22.67 -9.06 -7.44
N PHE A 721 21.61 -8.94 -8.20
CA PHE A 721 21.13 -10.00 -9.08
C PHE A 721 20.54 -9.46 -10.38
N VAL A 722 20.54 -10.32 -11.39
CA VAL A 722 19.82 -10.12 -12.66
C VAL A 722 18.64 -11.09 -12.70
N ASP A 723 17.43 -10.54 -12.85
CA ASP A 723 16.22 -11.32 -13.10
C ASP A 723 16.17 -11.74 -14.57
N GLN A 724 16.22 -13.05 -14.83
CA GLN A 724 16.09 -13.67 -16.15
C GLN A 724 14.98 -14.72 -16.15
N VAL A 725 14.07 -14.66 -15.17
CA VAL A 725 13.04 -15.68 -14.95
C VAL A 725 12.06 -15.71 -16.12
N ALA A 726 11.66 -14.53 -16.62
CA ALA A 726 10.78 -14.43 -17.79
C ALA A 726 11.39 -15.05 -19.07
N ALA A 727 12.72 -15.15 -19.14
CA ALA A 727 13.44 -15.82 -20.23
C ALA A 727 13.69 -17.32 -19.96
N GLY A 728 13.20 -17.86 -18.84
CA GLY A 728 13.39 -19.25 -18.42
C GLY A 728 14.79 -19.58 -17.89
N LYS A 729 15.59 -18.57 -17.51
CA LYS A 729 16.98 -18.74 -17.05
C LYS A 729 17.19 -18.48 -15.55
N GLY A 730 16.11 -18.21 -14.82
CA GLY A 730 16.17 -17.96 -13.38
C GLY A 730 16.90 -16.67 -13.00
N TYR A 731 17.74 -16.75 -11.99
CA TYR A 731 18.47 -15.61 -11.44
C TYR A 731 19.98 -15.77 -11.60
N SER A 732 20.66 -14.70 -12.01
CA SER A 732 22.13 -14.62 -11.98
C SER A 732 22.58 -13.72 -10.84
N ILE A 733 23.48 -14.21 -10.00
CA ILE A 733 24.00 -13.49 -8.84
C ILE A 733 25.30 -12.78 -9.20
N ASP A 734 25.34 -11.46 -9.01
CA ASP A 734 26.56 -10.68 -9.15
C ASP A 734 27.27 -10.58 -7.80
N ARG A 735 28.29 -11.42 -7.62
CA ARG A 735 29.10 -11.45 -6.39
C ARG A 735 30.04 -10.26 -6.26
N SER A 736 30.19 -9.44 -7.30
CA SER A 736 31.05 -8.25 -7.28
C SER A 736 30.32 -6.97 -6.85
N ASN A 737 28.98 -7.00 -6.78
CA ASN A 737 28.15 -5.89 -6.31
C ASN A 737 27.31 -6.32 -5.10
N TRP A 738 27.60 -5.75 -3.93
CA TRP A 738 26.89 -6.06 -2.69
C TRP A 738 26.96 -4.91 -1.69
N GLN A 739 26.07 -4.97 -0.71
CA GLN A 739 25.99 -4.09 0.44
C GLN A 739 25.83 -4.93 1.71
N ARG A 740 26.47 -4.51 2.80
CA ARG A 740 26.35 -5.14 4.13
C ARG A 740 26.19 -4.05 5.17
N ARG A 741 25.18 -4.17 6.04
CA ARG A 741 24.96 -3.21 7.11
C ARG A 741 24.74 -3.94 8.43
N MET A 742 25.53 -3.57 9.42
CA MET A 742 25.43 -4.06 10.79
C MET A 742 24.99 -2.90 11.68
N LEU A 743 23.91 -3.10 12.42
CA LEU A 743 23.37 -2.17 13.38
C LEU A 743 23.47 -2.74 14.78
N ALA A 744 23.83 -1.90 15.76
CA ALA A 744 23.73 -2.25 17.17
C ALA A 744 23.11 -1.12 17.99
N VAL A 745 22.29 -1.46 18.99
CA VAL A 745 21.96 -0.58 20.12
C VAL A 745 22.80 -1.05 21.30
N ILE A 746 23.53 -0.13 21.92
CA ILE A 746 24.42 -0.41 23.05
C ILE A 746 23.92 0.39 24.25
N ASP A 747 23.40 -0.35 25.23
CA ASP A 747 22.90 0.21 26.48
C ASP A 747 24.08 0.63 27.36
N VAL A 748 24.07 1.89 27.80
CA VAL A 748 25.04 2.43 28.75
C VAL A 748 24.49 2.30 30.16
N ASN A 749 23.24 2.69 30.36
CA ASN A 749 22.48 2.51 31.60
C ASN A 749 20.97 2.44 31.27
N ASP A 750 20.12 2.59 32.28
CA ASP A 750 18.67 2.49 32.10
C ASP A 750 18.11 3.52 31.09
N SER A 751 18.71 4.71 30.99
CA SER A 751 18.28 5.79 30.10
C SER A 751 19.19 6.03 28.90
N ASP A 752 20.50 5.93 29.09
CA ASP A 752 21.49 6.32 28.11
C ASP A 752 21.90 5.15 27.24
N PHE A 753 22.07 5.42 25.96
CA PHE A 753 22.46 4.45 24.95
C PHE A 753 23.19 5.17 23.81
N TYR A 754 23.87 4.40 22.99
CA TYR A 754 24.29 4.84 21.67
C TYR A 754 24.12 3.70 20.68
N CYS A 755 23.98 4.05 19.41
CA CYS A 755 23.82 3.11 18.33
C CYS A 755 25.06 3.08 17.45
N LEU A 756 25.34 1.92 16.87
CA LEU A 756 26.36 1.70 15.86
C LEU A 756 25.70 1.40 14.52
N ASP A 757 26.22 2.02 13.46
CA ASP A 757 25.89 1.72 12.06
C ASP A 757 27.19 1.48 11.27
N LEU A 758 27.49 0.21 10.98
CA LEU A 758 28.59 -0.17 10.10
C LEU A 758 28.04 -0.54 8.73
N TYR A 759 28.22 0.35 7.75
CA TYR A 759 27.73 0.17 6.40
C TYR A 759 28.88 0.02 5.40
N ARG A 760 28.91 -1.15 4.74
CA ARG A 760 29.90 -1.52 3.73
C ARG A 760 29.24 -1.68 2.36
N ILE A 761 29.89 -1.13 1.34
CA ILE A 761 29.41 -1.09 -0.03
C ILE A 761 30.57 -1.47 -0.94
N HIS A 762 30.36 -2.46 -1.80
CA HIS A 762 31.38 -2.96 -2.72
C HIS A 762 30.79 -3.15 -4.11
N GLY A 763 31.43 -2.57 -5.12
CA GLY A 763 30.98 -2.66 -6.51
C GLY A 763 30.94 -1.30 -7.20
N GLY A 764 30.27 -1.23 -8.35
CA GLY A 764 30.08 0.01 -9.13
C GLY A 764 31.37 0.79 -9.43
N VAL A 765 31.17 2.04 -9.85
CA VAL A 765 32.24 3.04 -10.10
C VAL A 765 32.08 4.30 -9.24
N GLU A 766 30.92 4.44 -8.57
CA GLU A 766 30.55 5.59 -7.77
C GLU A 766 29.57 5.13 -6.68
N HIS A 767 29.77 5.61 -5.45
CA HIS A 767 28.95 5.35 -4.27
C HIS A 767 28.48 6.68 -3.67
N TRP A 768 27.21 6.70 -3.27
CA TRP A 768 26.63 7.76 -2.45
C TRP A 768 25.99 7.14 -1.21
N TRP A 769 26.28 7.69 -0.04
CA TRP A 769 25.58 7.40 1.21
C TRP A 769 24.82 8.65 1.62
N SER A 770 23.54 8.51 1.93
CA SER A 770 22.65 9.60 2.33
C SER A 770 22.24 9.45 3.78
N PHE A 771 22.21 10.56 4.50
CA PHE A 771 21.79 10.60 5.89
C PHE A 771 21.15 11.94 6.22
N HIS A 772 20.01 11.90 6.90
CA HIS A 772 19.28 13.08 7.35
C HIS A 772 18.55 12.76 8.66
N VAL A 773 18.23 13.79 9.42
CA VAL A 773 17.48 13.71 10.68
C VAL A 773 16.34 14.73 10.58
N GLN A 774 15.38 14.70 11.51
CA GLN A 774 14.39 15.77 11.62
C GLN A 774 15.02 17.17 11.72
N GLU A 775 14.19 18.21 11.53
CA GLU A 775 14.60 19.61 11.62
C GLU A 775 15.26 19.96 12.97
N GLY A 776 16.19 20.91 12.94
CA GLY A 776 16.90 21.38 14.12
C GLY A 776 18.07 22.31 13.79
N ASP A 777 18.61 22.97 14.79
CA ASP A 777 19.84 23.73 14.64
C ASP A 777 21.01 22.77 14.41
N PHE A 778 21.79 23.01 13.36
CA PHE A 778 22.81 22.08 12.88
C PHE A 778 24.22 22.63 13.06
N SER A 779 25.10 21.80 13.60
CA SER A 779 26.52 22.12 13.76
C SER A 779 27.42 20.92 13.46
N THR A 780 28.70 21.18 13.20
CA THR A 780 29.68 20.13 12.92
C THR A 780 30.97 20.33 13.71
N GLN A 781 31.69 19.23 13.92
CA GLN A 781 33.02 19.20 14.55
C GLN A 781 33.97 18.38 13.68
N GLY A 782 35.24 18.79 13.60
CA GLY A 782 36.26 18.09 12.81
C GLY A 782 36.15 18.28 11.29
N LEU A 783 35.32 19.22 10.82
CA LEU A 783 35.09 19.51 9.40
C LEU A 783 35.48 20.94 9.02
N ALA A 784 36.10 21.09 7.86
CA ALA A 784 36.47 22.35 7.23
C ALA A 784 35.60 22.61 5.98
N LEU A 785 34.28 22.71 6.18
CA LEU A 785 33.30 22.84 5.11
C LEU A 785 33.52 24.08 4.23
N LYS A 786 33.66 23.86 2.92
CA LYS A 786 33.74 24.91 1.90
C LYS A 786 32.41 25.03 1.18
N LYS A 787 31.79 26.21 1.24
CA LYS A 787 30.54 26.49 0.53
C LYS A 787 30.76 26.46 -0.99
N GLN A 788 29.84 25.83 -1.70
CA GLN A 788 29.70 25.92 -3.14
C GLN A 788 29.18 27.31 -3.52
N ASP A 789 29.63 27.85 -4.65
CA ASP A 789 29.16 29.13 -5.17
C ASP A 789 27.81 28.95 -5.87
N GLY A 790 26.73 29.00 -5.09
CA GLY A 790 25.35 28.88 -5.60
C GLY A 790 24.92 27.46 -6.02
N GLY A 791 23.77 27.43 -6.69
CA GLY A 791 23.19 26.23 -7.28
C GLY A 791 22.74 25.15 -6.28
N THR A 792 22.84 23.90 -6.73
CA THR A 792 22.34 22.70 -6.05
C THR A 792 23.41 21.60 -6.05
N LEU A 793 23.12 20.43 -5.47
CA LEU A 793 24.00 19.26 -5.53
C LEU A 793 24.30 18.86 -6.99
N ALA A 794 23.37 19.12 -7.90
CA ALA A 794 23.53 18.90 -9.34
C ALA A 794 24.62 19.79 -9.99
N GLY A 795 24.99 20.89 -9.35
CA GLY A 795 26.06 21.79 -9.78
C GLY A 795 25.80 23.26 -9.38
N PRO A 796 26.84 24.11 -9.40
CA PRO A 796 26.75 25.52 -9.01
C PRO A 796 25.82 26.35 -9.90
N GLU A 797 25.65 25.95 -11.16
CA GLU A 797 24.78 26.63 -12.14
C GLU A 797 23.38 26.01 -12.24
N VAL A 798 23.09 24.94 -11.49
CA VAL A 798 21.82 24.22 -11.60
C VAL A 798 20.82 24.76 -10.58
N SER A 799 19.71 25.28 -11.08
CA SER A 799 18.64 25.86 -10.25
C SER A 799 17.84 24.81 -9.49
N TYR A 800 17.17 25.23 -8.41
CA TYR A 800 16.30 24.34 -7.64
C TYR A 800 15.18 23.78 -8.53
N GLY A 801 15.06 22.45 -8.60
CA GLY A 801 14.04 21.75 -9.39
C GLY A 801 14.20 21.85 -10.91
N ASP A 802 15.43 22.00 -11.41
CA ASP A 802 15.74 22.07 -12.84
C ASP A 802 15.25 20.81 -13.60
N ALA A 803 14.16 20.97 -14.36
CA ALA A 803 13.51 19.87 -15.07
C ALA A 803 14.34 19.33 -16.25
N ASP A 804 15.11 20.19 -16.92
CA ASP A 804 15.96 19.79 -18.06
C ASP A 804 17.14 18.94 -17.56
N TRP A 805 17.72 19.33 -16.43
CA TRP A 805 18.74 18.54 -15.77
C TRP A 805 18.22 17.16 -15.37
N ILE A 806 17.04 17.07 -14.75
CA ILE A 806 16.41 15.80 -14.35
C ILE A 806 16.14 14.92 -15.58
N ALA A 807 15.58 15.49 -16.65
CA ALA A 807 15.31 14.77 -17.89
C ALA A 807 16.58 14.18 -18.52
N LYS A 808 17.71 14.89 -18.42
CA LYS A 808 19.01 14.45 -18.96
C LYS A 808 19.68 13.36 -18.12
N HIS A 809 19.50 13.36 -16.80
CA HIS A 809 20.24 12.49 -15.87
C HIS A 809 19.42 11.34 -15.27
N GLY A 810 18.11 11.28 -15.50
CA GLY A 810 17.29 10.17 -15.05
C GLY A 810 16.76 10.26 -13.62
N ALA A 811 15.87 9.33 -13.28
CA ALA A 811 15.14 9.33 -12.01
C ALA A 811 16.02 8.98 -10.80
N GLU A 812 17.13 8.28 -11.02
CA GLU A 812 18.10 7.91 -9.99
C GLU A 812 18.81 9.13 -9.39
N ARG A 813 18.95 10.21 -10.17
CA ARG A 813 19.51 11.49 -9.72
C ARG A 813 18.43 12.56 -9.48
N PHE A 814 17.16 12.17 -9.41
CA PHE A 814 16.02 13.11 -9.29
C PHE A 814 16.20 14.13 -8.16
N ALA A 815 16.74 13.71 -7.01
CA ALA A 815 16.88 14.56 -5.84
C ALA A 815 17.99 15.63 -5.95
N PHE A 816 18.95 15.49 -6.89
CA PHE A 816 20.13 16.37 -6.94
C PHE A 816 19.79 17.86 -7.11
N PRO A 817 18.85 18.25 -8.00
CA PRO A 817 18.45 19.65 -8.12
C PRO A 817 17.55 20.16 -6.99
N TYR A 818 17.16 19.32 -6.02
CA TYR A 818 16.35 19.74 -4.88
C TYR A 818 17.14 19.89 -3.59
N LEU A 819 18.45 19.61 -3.63
CA LEU A 819 19.38 19.77 -2.52
C LEU A 819 20.27 20.99 -2.77
N TYR A 820 20.19 22.01 -1.90
CA TYR A 820 20.82 23.33 -2.08
C TYR A 820 21.65 23.73 -0.86
N ASN A 821 22.20 24.96 -0.82
CA ASN A 821 23.12 25.40 0.25
C ASN A 821 24.30 24.44 0.47
N VAL A 822 24.88 23.97 -0.64
CA VAL A 822 25.89 22.91 -0.65
C VAL A 822 27.21 23.38 -0.03
N ALA A 823 27.77 22.60 0.89
CA ALA A 823 29.12 22.75 1.41
C ALA A 823 29.85 21.39 1.43
N ARG A 824 31.15 21.40 1.14
CA ARG A 824 31.95 20.19 0.89
C ARG A 824 33.20 20.15 1.76
N ASP A 825 33.61 18.95 2.17
CA ASP A 825 34.91 18.69 2.79
C ASP A 825 35.40 17.27 2.44
N THR A 826 36.67 16.96 2.64
CA THR A 826 37.22 15.59 2.57
C THR A 826 37.83 15.26 3.93
N PRO A 827 37.03 14.66 4.85
CA PRO A 827 37.45 14.49 6.23
C PRO A 827 38.70 13.61 6.35
N ALA A 828 39.73 14.08 7.04
CA ALA A 828 40.99 13.36 7.25
C ALA A 828 41.03 12.58 8.59
N GLY A 829 39.98 12.66 9.40
CA GLY A 829 39.89 12.05 10.72
C GLY A 829 38.46 11.99 11.22
N THR A 830 38.31 11.83 12.53
CA THR A 830 36.99 11.78 13.19
C THR A 830 36.27 13.12 13.05
N TRP A 831 35.00 13.04 12.66
CA TRP A 831 34.11 14.20 12.59
C TRP A 831 32.76 13.88 13.23
N ALA A 832 32.03 14.93 13.61
CA ALA A 832 30.68 14.81 14.13
C ALA A 832 29.74 15.83 13.50
N ALA A 833 28.47 15.45 13.40
CA ALA A 833 27.35 16.31 13.04
C ALA A 833 26.30 16.23 14.14
N ASP A 834 25.82 17.39 14.58
CA ASP A 834 24.95 17.53 15.73
C ASP A 834 23.72 18.37 15.36
N TRP A 835 22.55 17.88 15.73
CA TRP A 835 21.25 18.52 15.53
C TRP A 835 20.60 18.78 16.88
N ALA A 836 20.41 20.04 17.25
CA ALA A 836 19.50 20.42 18.33
C ALA A 836 18.06 20.35 17.78
N LEU A 837 17.34 19.30 18.15
CA LEU A 837 16.09 18.91 17.50
C LEU A 837 14.99 19.95 17.77
N LYS A 838 14.28 20.32 16.70
CA LYS A 838 13.20 21.30 16.78
C LYS A 838 12.04 20.77 17.62
N ASP A 839 11.47 21.66 18.45
CA ASP A 839 10.33 21.37 19.33
C ASP A 839 10.55 20.18 20.30
N ALA A 840 11.81 19.87 20.64
CA ALA A 840 12.19 18.65 21.36
C ALA A 840 12.79 18.90 22.76
N ASP A 841 12.47 20.02 23.41
CA ASP A 841 12.89 20.32 24.79
C ASP A 841 14.40 20.12 25.04
N GLY A 842 15.22 20.73 24.18
CA GLY A 842 16.68 20.68 24.27
C GLY A 842 17.31 19.33 23.92
N LEU A 843 16.56 18.40 23.31
CA LEU A 843 17.11 17.12 22.86
C LEU A 843 17.98 17.28 21.62
N HIS A 844 19.16 16.68 21.65
CA HIS A 844 20.11 16.61 20.55
C HIS A 844 20.14 15.20 19.96
N PHE A 845 20.39 15.14 18.64
CA PHE A 845 20.89 13.96 17.97
C PHE A 845 22.29 14.23 17.46
N ARG A 846 23.24 13.32 17.70
CA ARG A 846 24.61 13.45 17.21
C ARG A 846 25.07 12.19 16.49
N LEU A 847 25.63 12.38 15.30
CA LEU A 847 26.35 11.37 14.54
C LEU A 847 27.85 11.64 14.62
N THR A 848 28.62 10.67 15.10
CA THR A 848 30.09 10.70 15.08
C THR A 848 30.62 9.63 14.13
N VAL A 849 31.48 10.01 13.19
CA VAL A 849 32.11 9.10 12.21
C VAL A 849 33.63 9.16 12.40
N PRO A 850 34.26 8.07 12.91
CA PRO A 850 35.69 8.06 13.17
C PRO A 850 36.55 8.03 11.90
N GLY A 851 35.99 7.66 10.74
CA GLY A 851 36.63 7.79 9.44
C GLY A 851 35.80 7.25 8.28
N ALA A 852 35.93 7.89 7.12
CA ALA A 852 35.38 7.46 5.83
C ALA A 852 36.43 7.73 4.74
N GLU A 853 37.48 6.90 4.70
CA GLU A 853 38.69 7.18 3.93
C GLU A 853 38.43 7.39 2.44
N GLY A 854 38.90 8.53 1.93
CA GLY A 854 38.81 8.91 0.52
C GLY A 854 37.39 9.24 0.04
N ALA A 855 36.44 9.47 0.94
CA ALA A 855 35.11 9.97 0.60
C ALA A 855 35.02 11.49 0.79
N GLU A 856 34.38 12.17 -0.14
CA GLU A 856 33.95 13.56 0.00
C GLU A 856 32.67 13.60 0.86
N LEU A 857 32.64 14.47 1.86
CA LEU A 857 31.42 14.77 2.61
C LEU A 857 30.78 16.04 2.04
N VAL A 858 29.48 15.96 1.80
CA VAL A 858 28.64 17.07 1.36
C VAL A 858 27.57 17.32 2.40
N VAL A 859 27.41 18.58 2.81
CA VAL A 859 26.31 19.06 3.64
C VAL A 859 25.41 19.96 2.79
N CYS A 860 24.11 19.74 2.82
CA CYS A 860 23.15 20.53 2.04
C CYS A 860 21.79 20.59 2.72
N ASP A 861 20.92 21.46 2.20
CA ASP A 861 19.56 21.67 2.66
C ASP A 861 18.59 21.04 1.66
N GLY A 862 17.52 20.44 2.15
CA GLY A 862 16.47 19.86 1.34
C GLY A 862 15.08 20.19 1.87
N LYS A 863 14.15 20.38 0.96
CA LYS A 863 12.75 20.65 1.29
C LYS A 863 11.83 20.03 0.25
N SER A 864 10.59 19.75 0.64
CA SER A 864 9.61 19.12 -0.24
C SER A 864 9.43 19.94 -1.52
N PRO A 865 9.50 19.33 -2.72
CA PRO A 865 9.21 20.00 -3.97
C PRO A 865 7.71 20.27 -4.16
N ALA A 866 6.85 19.70 -3.31
CA ALA A 866 5.44 20.05 -3.22
C ALA A 866 5.24 21.36 -2.45
N GLY A 867 4.18 22.09 -2.79
CA GLY A 867 3.89 23.38 -2.16
C GLY A 867 3.77 23.35 -0.62
N GLY A 868 3.97 24.52 -0.01
CA GLY A 868 3.81 24.75 1.44
C GLY A 868 4.98 24.27 2.31
N SER A 869 5.89 23.45 1.75
CA SER A 869 7.11 22.90 2.35
C SER A 869 7.09 22.76 3.90
N PRO A 870 6.58 21.64 4.44
CA PRO A 870 6.37 21.48 5.87
C PRO A 870 7.65 21.25 6.66
N TYR A 871 8.78 21.07 5.97
CA TYR A 871 10.11 20.90 6.54
C TYR A 871 11.18 21.50 5.63
N GLU A 872 12.30 21.90 6.23
CA GLU A 872 13.57 22.16 5.58
C GLU A 872 14.68 21.54 6.45
N MET A 873 15.20 20.38 6.01
CA MET A 873 16.14 19.57 6.80
C MET A 873 17.57 19.64 6.25
N LYS A 874 18.53 19.17 7.05
CA LYS A 874 19.94 19.06 6.68
C LYS A 874 20.25 17.63 6.22
N TRP A 875 20.90 17.52 5.05
CA TRP A 875 21.40 16.27 4.48
C TRP A 875 22.92 16.21 4.60
N LEU A 876 23.40 15.04 5.01
CA LEU A 876 24.78 14.61 4.87
C LEU A 876 24.87 13.58 3.75
N LEU A 877 25.79 13.79 2.82
CA LEU A 877 26.08 12.86 1.76
C LEU A 877 27.57 12.51 1.76
N LEU A 878 27.90 11.22 1.79
CA LEU A 878 29.26 10.77 1.51
C LEU A 878 29.33 10.28 0.07
N HIS A 879 30.25 10.83 -0.70
CA HIS A 879 30.44 10.55 -2.11
C HIS A 879 31.85 10.00 -2.36
N LYS A 880 31.94 8.87 -3.06
CA LYS A 880 33.21 8.28 -3.47
C LYS A 880 33.11 7.73 -4.88
N SER A 881 34.07 8.04 -5.73
CA SER A 881 34.18 7.51 -7.10
C SER A 881 35.59 7.02 -7.39
N GLY A 882 35.73 6.08 -8.33
CA GLY A 882 37.03 5.48 -8.65
C GLY A 882 36.94 4.34 -9.66
N SER A 883 38.06 3.62 -9.84
CA SER A 883 38.08 2.41 -10.65
C SER A 883 37.25 1.30 -10.00
N ALA A 884 36.37 0.66 -10.77
CA ALA A 884 35.60 -0.48 -10.29
C ALA A 884 36.50 -1.65 -9.84
N PRO A 885 36.15 -2.37 -8.76
CA PRO A 885 35.04 -2.07 -7.86
C PRO A 885 35.42 -0.97 -6.85
N VAL A 886 34.54 0.02 -6.68
CA VAL A 886 34.66 1.00 -5.59
C VAL A 886 34.32 0.32 -4.27
N ARG A 887 34.94 0.80 -3.19
CA ARG A 887 34.75 0.30 -1.82
C ARG A 887 34.55 1.46 -0.88
N THR A 888 33.43 1.43 -0.17
CA THR A 888 33.08 2.42 0.86
C THR A 888 32.72 1.68 2.13
N GLN A 889 33.26 2.16 3.24
CA GLN A 889 32.96 1.68 4.59
C GLN A 889 32.73 2.91 5.46
N VAL A 890 31.57 2.95 6.12
CA VAL A 890 31.18 4.02 7.04
C VAL A 890 30.86 3.37 8.36
N LEU A 891 31.57 3.79 9.42
CA LEU A 891 31.21 3.48 10.80
C LEU A 891 30.60 4.73 11.41
N GLY A 892 29.31 4.71 11.73
CA GLY A 892 28.61 5.79 12.42
C GLY A 892 28.29 5.39 13.85
N LEU A 893 28.54 6.29 14.80
CA LEU A 893 28.00 6.19 16.15
C LEU A 893 26.95 7.28 16.34
N MET A 894 25.72 6.88 16.65
CA MET A 894 24.58 7.77 16.83
C MET A 894 24.21 7.81 18.31
N GLU A 895 24.02 9.00 18.87
CA GLU A 895 23.60 9.17 20.25
C GLU A 895 22.57 10.29 20.36
N MET A 896 21.89 10.33 21.50
CA MET A 896 20.95 11.37 21.85
C MET A 896 21.19 11.84 23.27
N TYR A 897 21.05 13.14 23.50
CA TYR A 897 21.30 13.74 24.82
C TYR A 897 20.57 15.07 24.97
N LYS A 898 20.35 15.54 26.20
CA LYS A 898 19.80 16.89 26.46
C LYS A 898 20.85 17.91 26.85
N GLU A 899 21.69 17.56 27.82
CA GLU A 899 22.70 18.49 28.35
C GLU A 899 24.10 18.20 27.81
N ASN A 900 24.57 16.97 28.04
CA ASN A 900 25.92 16.56 27.70
C ASN A 900 25.88 15.31 26.81
N PRO A 901 26.72 15.25 25.76
CA PRO A 901 26.86 14.03 24.98
C PRO A 901 27.25 12.83 25.83
N VAL A 902 26.66 11.67 25.52
CA VAL A 902 26.96 10.37 26.15
C VAL A 902 28.39 9.97 25.78
N ILE A 903 28.76 10.11 24.51
CA ILE A 903 30.08 9.85 23.97
C ILE A 903 30.97 11.09 24.18
N ARG A 904 32.12 10.91 24.82
CA ARG A 904 33.13 11.98 24.98
C ARG A 904 34.11 12.01 23.82
N SER A 905 34.59 10.85 23.38
CA SER A 905 35.47 10.75 22.21
C SER A 905 35.38 9.37 21.57
N VAL A 906 35.73 9.31 20.28
CA VAL A 906 35.80 8.07 19.51
C VAL A 906 37.16 8.02 18.84
N LYS A 907 37.87 6.90 18.99
CA LYS A 907 39.17 6.68 18.35
C LYS A 907 39.13 5.38 17.56
N PRO A 908 39.37 5.39 16.24
CA PRO A 908 39.45 4.15 15.47
C PRO A 908 40.64 3.31 15.93
N LEU A 909 40.47 1.99 15.93
CA LEU A 909 41.49 1.02 16.30
C LEU A 909 41.75 0.10 15.11
N THR A 910 43.02 -0.04 14.71
CA THR A 910 43.39 -0.91 13.59
C THR A 910 43.41 -2.36 14.03
N LEU A 911 42.70 -3.21 13.28
CA LEU A 911 42.76 -4.67 13.40
C LEU A 911 43.72 -5.25 12.36
N SER A 912 44.39 -6.36 12.71
CA SER A 912 45.20 -7.10 11.76
C SER A 912 44.35 -7.91 10.76
N GLY A 913 44.94 -8.12 9.57
CA GLY A 913 44.33 -8.87 8.47
C GLY A 913 43.26 -8.10 7.68
N ALA A 914 43.01 -8.55 6.46
CA ALA A 914 41.87 -8.08 5.66
C ALA A 914 40.58 -8.75 6.14
N ASP A 915 39.43 -8.17 5.77
CA ASP A 915 38.10 -8.73 5.97
C ASP A 915 37.43 -8.92 4.58
N GLU A 916 36.11 -8.71 4.47
CA GLU A 916 35.37 -8.98 3.24
C GLU A 916 35.64 -7.94 2.13
N GLY A 917 35.82 -8.42 0.88
CA GLY A 917 35.96 -7.55 -0.29
C GLY A 917 37.17 -6.62 -0.27
N GLY A 918 38.19 -6.92 0.55
CA GLY A 918 39.36 -6.06 0.73
C GLY A 918 39.11 -4.81 1.59
N LEU A 919 37.96 -4.74 2.27
CA LEU A 919 37.74 -3.80 3.37
C LEU A 919 38.37 -4.36 4.67
N PRO A 920 38.82 -3.50 5.59
CA PRO A 920 39.32 -3.95 6.89
C PRO A 920 38.17 -4.24 7.87
N ALA A 921 38.42 -5.12 8.84
CA ALA A 921 37.57 -5.22 10.03
C ALA A 921 37.58 -3.89 10.80
N CYS A 922 36.50 -3.58 11.50
CA CYS A 922 36.35 -2.32 12.23
C CYS A 922 36.56 -2.52 13.72
N ALA A 923 37.29 -1.61 14.35
CA ALA A 923 37.28 -1.45 15.79
C ALA A 923 37.34 0.03 16.17
N ALA A 924 36.75 0.37 17.31
CA ALA A 924 36.78 1.72 17.86
C ALA A 924 36.78 1.69 19.39
N VAL A 925 37.53 2.61 19.98
CA VAL A 925 37.49 2.93 21.40
C VAL A 925 36.53 4.10 21.59
N VAL A 926 35.48 3.90 22.37
CA VAL A 926 34.45 4.87 22.71
C VAL A 926 34.64 5.26 24.17
N GLU A 927 35.09 6.49 24.40
CA GLU A 927 35.25 7.04 25.75
C GLU A 927 33.92 7.64 26.20
N LEU A 928 33.38 7.15 27.31
CA LEU A 928 32.19 7.68 27.97
C LEU A 928 32.59 8.41 29.27
N GLU A 929 31.62 8.82 30.08
CA GLU A 929 31.92 9.52 31.33
C GLU A 929 32.70 8.69 32.35
N ASP A 930 32.20 7.49 32.63
CA ASP A 930 32.61 6.61 33.73
C ASP A 930 33.27 5.31 33.24
N ARG A 931 33.31 5.09 31.93
CA ARG A 931 33.78 3.84 31.30
C ARG A 931 34.37 4.05 29.91
N THR A 932 34.98 2.99 29.40
CA THR A 932 35.49 2.90 28.03
C THR A 932 34.95 1.63 27.39
N ASP A 933 34.30 1.78 26.24
CA ASP A 933 33.79 0.68 25.43
C ASP A 933 34.72 0.48 24.23
N THR A 934 35.31 -0.70 24.09
CA THR A 934 36.10 -1.07 22.90
C THR A 934 35.26 -2.03 22.05
N ILE A 935 34.87 -1.57 20.87
CA ILE A 935 33.96 -2.29 19.96
C ILE A 935 34.76 -2.91 18.83
N PHE A 936 34.38 -4.13 18.44
CA PHE A 936 34.96 -4.90 17.33
C PHE A 936 33.84 -5.40 16.42
N ALA A 937 34.04 -5.32 15.11
CA ALA A 937 33.08 -5.82 14.13
C ALA A 937 33.78 -6.37 12.87
N SER A 938 33.34 -7.52 12.39
CA SER A 938 33.83 -8.15 11.15
C SER A 938 32.71 -8.89 10.39
N ALA A 939 32.98 -9.16 9.12
CA ALA A 939 32.13 -10.01 8.28
C ALA A 939 32.44 -11.50 8.43
N ASP A 940 33.66 -11.86 8.86
CA ASP A 940 34.06 -13.23 9.14
C ASP A 940 34.52 -13.36 10.60
N GLY A 941 33.76 -14.12 11.39
CA GLY A 941 34.01 -14.33 12.82
C GLY A 941 35.04 -15.41 13.11
N THR A 942 35.53 -16.10 12.08
CA THR A 942 36.51 -17.19 12.23
C THR A 942 37.96 -16.73 12.11
N VAL A 943 38.18 -15.51 11.61
CA VAL A 943 39.52 -14.95 11.43
C VAL A 943 39.99 -14.35 12.76
N GLU A 944 41.07 -14.89 13.31
CA GLU A 944 41.74 -14.29 14.47
C GLU A 944 42.44 -12.99 14.09
N ARG A 945 42.17 -11.95 14.85
CA ARG A 945 42.71 -10.59 14.67
C ARG A 945 43.31 -10.09 15.96
N THR A 946 44.29 -9.22 15.81
CA THR A 946 44.96 -8.54 16.92
C THR A 946 44.77 -7.04 16.77
N ALA A 947 44.68 -6.35 17.90
CA ALA A 947 44.62 -4.90 17.96
C ALA A 947 45.54 -4.34 19.06
N PRO A 948 45.99 -3.08 18.95
CA PRO A 948 46.76 -2.42 20.00
C PRO A 948 46.09 -2.52 21.38
N GLY A 949 46.90 -2.59 22.44
CA GLY A 949 46.39 -2.70 23.82
C GLY A 949 46.16 -4.13 24.32
N GLY A 950 46.73 -5.13 23.61
CA GLY A 950 46.70 -6.55 24.02
C GLY A 950 45.46 -7.31 23.57
N PHE A 951 44.65 -6.73 22.67
CA PHE A 951 43.39 -7.32 22.24
C PHE A 951 43.58 -8.41 21.19
N GLU A 952 42.89 -9.54 21.40
CA GLU A 952 42.66 -10.59 20.40
C GLU A 952 41.16 -10.75 20.16
N PHE A 953 40.76 -10.81 18.88
CA PHE A 953 39.36 -10.86 18.47
C PHE A 953 39.16 -11.83 17.31
N ALA A 954 38.26 -12.79 17.49
CA ALA A 954 37.71 -13.66 16.47
C ALA A 954 36.20 -13.78 16.71
N GLY A 955 35.43 -12.93 16.02
CA GLY A 955 33.97 -12.95 16.09
C GLY A 955 33.34 -11.97 15.12
N ARG A 956 32.00 -11.99 15.00
CA ARG A 956 31.27 -11.05 14.14
C ARG A 956 31.08 -9.69 14.81
N PHE A 957 30.83 -9.70 16.11
CA PHE A 957 30.75 -8.50 16.95
C PHE A 957 31.37 -8.77 18.32
N GLY A 958 32.03 -7.75 18.87
CA GLY A 958 32.61 -7.78 20.21
C GLY A 958 32.46 -6.44 20.92
N LEU A 959 32.13 -6.47 22.21
CA LEU A 959 32.21 -5.33 23.12
C LEU A 959 33.09 -5.70 24.30
N TYR A 960 34.13 -4.92 24.55
CA TYR A 960 34.92 -4.98 25.78
C TYR A 960 34.75 -3.66 26.54
N ARG A 961 33.94 -3.68 27.60
CA ARG A 961 33.59 -2.52 28.42
C ARG A 961 34.41 -2.53 29.70
N GLN A 962 35.17 -1.46 29.94
CA GLN A 962 35.98 -1.28 31.14
C GLN A 962 35.49 -0.07 31.94
N GLN A 963 34.97 -0.29 33.15
CA GLN A 963 34.57 0.78 34.06
C GLN A 963 35.77 1.38 34.80
N ARG A 964 35.68 2.64 35.25
CA ARG A 964 36.72 3.29 36.08
C ARG A 964 37.05 2.54 37.38
N GLY A 965 36.17 1.66 37.86
CA GLY A 965 36.37 0.80 39.03
C GLY A 965 37.03 -0.55 38.75
N GLY A 966 37.39 -0.86 37.50
CA GLY A 966 38.04 -2.11 37.11
C GLY A 966 37.09 -3.26 36.73
N ALA A 967 35.77 -3.09 36.91
CA ALA A 967 34.79 -4.05 36.41
C ALA A 967 34.83 -4.10 34.86
N VAL A 968 34.82 -5.32 34.33
CA VAL A 968 34.86 -5.60 32.89
C VAL A 968 33.60 -6.34 32.50
N GLN A 969 32.94 -5.86 31.45
CA GLN A 969 31.86 -6.58 30.78
C GLN A 969 32.28 -6.89 29.34
N ILE A 970 32.15 -8.15 28.94
CA ILE A 970 32.58 -8.64 27.63
C ILE A 970 31.39 -9.26 26.93
N VAL A 971 31.13 -8.87 25.69
CA VAL A 971 30.15 -9.48 24.81
C VAL A 971 30.85 -9.98 23.56
N LEU A 972 30.60 -11.23 23.19
CA LEU A 972 31.08 -11.85 21.96
C LEU A 972 29.92 -12.50 21.22
N VAL A 973 29.74 -12.13 19.96
CA VAL A 973 28.68 -12.67 19.09
C VAL A 973 29.31 -13.23 17.81
N GLY A 974 28.91 -14.46 17.45
CA GLY A 974 29.35 -15.18 16.26
C GLY A 974 30.87 -15.39 16.23
N GLY A 975 31.49 -15.77 17.35
CA GLY A 975 32.94 -15.80 17.49
C GLY A 975 33.46 -16.80 18.50
N THR A 976 34.77 -17.03 18.48
CA THR A 976 35.48 -17.92 19.41
C THR A 976 36.37 -17.19 20.41
N LYS A 977 36.70 -15.92 20.19
CA LYS A 977 37.64 -15.21 21.06
C LYS A 977 37.39 -13.70 21.14
N LEU A 978 37.36 -13.17 22.36
CA LEU A 978 37.57 -11.76 22.66
C LEU A 978 38.30 -11.64 23.99
N THR A 979 39.60 -11.37 23.94
CA THR A 979 40.46 -11.28 25.12
C THR A 979 41.31 -10.03 25.07
N ARG A 980 41.78 -9.60 26.25
CA ARG A 980 42.80 -8.58 26.44
C ARG A 980 43.89 -9.14 27.34
N ASP A 981 45.12 -9.18 26.85
CA ASP A 981 46.27 -9.73 27.58
C ASP A 981 46.04 -11.17 28.08
N GLY A 982 45.27 -11.95 27.32
CA GLY A 982 44.91 -13.35 27.64
C GLY A 982 43.66 -13.52 28.52
N THR A 983 43.05 -12.44 29.00
CA THR A 983 41.86 -12.45 29.87
C THR A 983 40.60 -12.09 29.07
N GLY A 984 39.54 -12.91 29.14
CA GLY A 984 38.26 -12.66 28.47
C GLY A 984 37.55 -13.92 27.99
N ILE A 985 36.72 -13.80 26.95
CA ILE A 985 35.89 -14.90 26.44
C ILE A 985 36.67 -15.74 25.43
N THR A 986 36.69 -17.06 25.63
CA THR A 986 37.08 -18.07 24.62
C THR A 986 35.99 -19.13 24.53
N LEU A 987 35.56 -19.47 23.30
CA LEU A 987 34.56 -20.49 23.01
C LEU A 987 35.11 -21.53 22.03
N ASP A 988 34.63 -22.77 22.13
CA ASP A 988 35.05 -23.86 21.25
C ASP A 988 34.54 -23.72 19.81
N SER A 989 33.44 -22.98 19.61
CA SER A 989 32.84 -22.73 18.30
C SER A 989 32.23 -21.33 18.21
N HIS A 990 32.28 -20.75 17.01
CA HIS A 990 31.65 -19.46 16.68
C HIS A 990 30.15 -19.57 16.42
N GLU A 991 29.65 -20.77 16.13
CA GLU A 991 28.24 -21.07 15.90
C GLU A 991 27.94 -22.56 16.05
N PHE A 992 26.66 -22.88 16.25
CA PHE A 992 26.15 -24.24 16.05
C PHE A 992 25.76 -24.45 14.59
N ARG A 993 26.02 -25.65 14.05
CA ARG A 993 25.55 -26.09 12.73
C ARG A 993 24.92 -27.48 12.81
N GLY A 994 23.77 -27.64 12.17
CA GLY A 994 23.11 -28.92 11.94
C GLY A 994 22.40 -28.94 10.59
N THR A 995 21.74 -30.06 10.30
CA THR A 995 20.98 -30.27 9.06
C THR A 995 19.58 -30.76 9.39
N ILE A 996 18.58 -30.28 8.64
CA ILE A 996 17.20 -30.77 8.75
C ILE A 996 17.12 -32.20 8.21
N THR A 997 16.76 -33.16 9.06
CA THR A 997 16.57 -34.57 8.68
C THR A 997 15.10 -34.95 8.49
N ARG A 998 14.17 -34.17 9.05
CA ARG A 998 12.72 -34.38 8.92
C ARG A 998 11.97 -33.06 9.11
N VAL A 999 10.83 -32.92 8.42
CA VAL A 999 9.91 -31.79 8.58
C VAL A 999 8.49 -32.29 8.82
N ASP A 1000 7.82 -31.78 9.85
CA ASP A 1000 6.39 -31.90 10.06
C ASP A 1000 5.71 -30.55 9.78
N ARG A 1001 5.02 -30.46 8.64
CA ARG A 1001 4.34 -29.25 8.17
C ARG A 1001 3.04 -28.95 8.93
N ALA A 1002 2.46 -29.93 9.63
CA ALA A 1002 1.21 -29.71 10.35
C ALA A 1002 1.46 -28.99 11.68
N THR A 1003 2.66 -29.19 12.26
CA THR A 1003 3.06 -28.65 13.56
C THR A 1003 4.20 -27.63 13.45
N GLU A 1004 4.65 -27.32 12.23
CA GLU A 1004 5.83 -26.48 11.95
C GLU A 1004 7.06 -26.90 12.77
N THR A 1005 7.30 -28.21 12.82
CA THR A 1005 8.40 -28.81 13.57
C THR A 1005 9.45 -29.38 12.62
N ILE A 1006 10.71 -29.08 12.87
CA ILE A 1006 11.86 -29.66 12.16
C ILE A 1006 12.66 -30.57 13.08
N THR A 1007 13.25 -31.63 12.54
CA THR A 1007 14.25 -32.45 13.24
C THR A 1007 15.64 -32.10 12.71
N VAL A 1008 16.57 -31.75 13.61
CA VAL A 1008 17.92 -31.26 13.29
C VAL A 1008 18.98 -32.21 13.84
N SER A 1009 19.97 -32.55 13.01
CA SER A 1009 21.10 -33.42 13.36
C SER A 1009 22.45 -32.74 13.08
N PRO A 1010 23.44 -32.82 14.01
CA PRO A 1010 23.27 -33.26 15.39
C PRO A 1010 22.37 -32.28 16.15
N ALA A 1011 21.91 -32.62 17.36
CA ALA A 1011 21.27 -31.59 18.17
C ALA A 1011 22.25 -30.52 18.67
N PRO A 1012 21.73 -29.31 18.93
CA PRO A 1012 22.40 -28.31 19.76
C PRO A 1012 22.87 -28.89 21.10
N PRO A 1013 24.04 -28.47 21.61
CA PRO A 1013 24.54 -28.89 22.92
C PRO A 1013 23.61 -28.51 24.09
N ASP A 1014 23.04 -27.31 24.02
CA ASP A 1014 22.08 -26.78 24.99
C ASP A 1014 20.75 -26.50 24.27
N LEU A 1015 19.74 -27.34 24.54
CA LEU A 1015 18.44 -27.24 23.91
C LEU A 1015 17.54 -26.20 24.58
N ASP A 1016 17.68 -25.97 25.88
CA ASP A 1016 16.84 -25.02 26.59
C ASP A 1016 17.23 -23.59 26.17
N ALA A 1017 18.53 -23.34 25.96
CA ALA A 1017 19.02 -22.09 25.41
C ALA A 1017 18.53 -21.78 23.97
N MET A 1018 18.00 -22.77 23.24
CA MET A 1018 17.44 -22.56 21.90
C MET A 1018 16.05 -21.91 21.95
N ILE A 1019 15.26 -22.15 23.00
CA ILE A 1019 13.91 -21.60 23.09
C ILE A 1019 13.98 -20.08 23.14
N GLY A 1020 13.22 -19.42 22.27
CA GLY A 1020 13.23 -17.97 22.10
C GLY A 1020 14.33 -17.44 21.18
N ARG A 1021 15.37 -18.24 20.85
CA ARG A 1021 16.42 -17.81 19.92
C ARG A 1021 15.97 -17.87 18.46
N ARG A 1022 16.56 -16.99 17.66
CA ARG A 1022 16.47 -17.04 16.20
C ARG A 1022 17.50 -18.05 15.67
N ILE A 1023 17.03 -18.96 14.82
CA ILE A 1023 17.86 -19.86 14.02
C ILE A 1023 17.83 -19.39 12.57
N PHE A 1024 18.88 -19.68 11.83
CA PHE A 1024 18.90 -19.46 10.39
C PHE A 1024 18.79 -20.80 9.67
N ILE A 1025 17.87 -20.88 8.73
CA ILE A 1025 17.70 -22.04 7.84
C ILE A 1025 18.20 -21.63 6.47
N SER A 1026 19.13 -22.38 5.89
CA SER A 1026 19.79 -21.97 4.66
C SER A 1026 20.03 -23.11 3.68
N ASN A 1027 20.05 -22.74 2.39
CA ASN A 1027 20.50 -23.56 1.28
C ASN A 1027 21.30 -22.72 0.29
N SER A 1028 21.63 -23.29 -0.87
CA SER A 1028 22.48 -22.62 -1.88
C SER A 1028 21.90 -21.32 -2.43
N ALA A 1029 20.58 -21.12 -2.36
CA ALA A 1029 19.88 -20.01 -2.99
C ALA A 1029 19.28 -19.01 -2.00
N ARG A 1030 18.98 -19.44 -0.75
CA ARG A 1030 18.33 -18.61 0.27
C ARG A 1030 18.79 -18.89 1.70
N ARG A 1031 18.58 -17.90 2.56
CA ARG A 1031 18.77 -17.96 4.01
C ARG A 1031 17.59 -17.23 4.65
N ILE A 1032 16.91 -17.88 5.59
CA ILE A 1032 15.76 -17.33 6.30
C ILE A 1032 15.99 -17.41 7.80
N ALA A 1033 15.28 -16.60 8.58
CA ALA A 1033 15.31 -16.65 10.04
C ALA A 1033 13.96 -17.09 10.63
N SER A 1034 14.00 -17.89 11.69
CA SER A 1034 12.80 -18.32 12.44
C SER A 1034 13.12 -18.42 13.93
N LYS A 1035 12.14 -18.10 14.79
CA LYS A 1035 12.25 -18.24 16.25
C LYS A 1035 11.86 -19.66 16.65
N VAL A 1036 12.65 -20.25 17.53
CA VAL A 1036 12.32 -21.54 18.15
C VAL A 1036 11.36 -21.30 19.30
N LEU A 1037 10.16 -21.86 19.22
CA LEU A 1037 9.14 -21.80 20.26
C LEU A 1037 9.25 -22.97 21.25
N ALA A 1038 9.74 -24.11 20.78
CA ALA A 1038 9.93 -25.31 21.59
C ALA A 1038 11.12 -26.11 21.06
N ALA A 1039 11.90 -26.70 21.96
CA ALA A 1039 13.01 -27.58 21.62
C ALA A 1039 12.92 -28.86 22.45
N LYS A 1040 13.19 -30.01 21.82
CA LYS A 1040 13.10 -31.33 22.45
C LYS A 1040 14.22 -32.23 21.96
N ARG A 1041 14.85 -32.96 22.90
CA ARG A 1041 15.84 -33.99 22.58
C ARG A 1041 15.15 -35.19 21.91
N SER A 1042 15.69 -35.66 20.78
CA SER A 1042 15.22 -36.88 20.10
C SER A 1042 16.42 -37.74 19.70
N GLY A 1043 16.90 -38.57 20.64
CA GLY A 1043 18.12 -39.36 20.44
C GLY A 1043 19.35 -38.46 20.24
N ALA A 1044 20.08 -38.67 19.14
CA ALA A 1044 21.22 -37.82 18.73
C ALA A 1044 20.80 -36.52 18.02
N ASP A 1045 19.50 -36.35 17.78
CA ASP A 1045 18.91 -35.20 17.08
C ASP A 1045 18.08 -34.34 18.06
N ALA A 1046 17.53 -33.24 17.54
CA ALA A 1046 16.59 -32.36 18.23
C ALA A 1046 15.37 -32.07 17.37
N GLU A 1047 14.19 -32.03 17.99
CA GLU A 1047 12.98 -31.49 17.37
C GLU A 1047 12.83 -30.03 17.80
N LEU A 1048 12.68 -29.12 16.83
CA LEU A 1048 12.49 -27.68 17.04
C LEU A 1048 11.14 -27.27 16.44
N GLY A 1049 10.24 -26.74 17.26
CA GLY A 1049 9.00 -26.11 16.84
C GLY A 1049 9.22 -24.63 16.53
N LEU A 1050 8.75 -24.18 15.37
CA LEU A 1050 9.06 -22.86 14.81
C LEU A 1050 7.88 -21.89 14.88
N ASP A 1051 8.16 -20.59 14.77
CA ASP A 1051 7.18 -19.50 14.88
C ASP A 1051 6.37 -19.20 13.61
N LEU A 1052 6.90 -19.54 12.43
CA LEU A 1052 6.31 -19.15 11.14
C LEU A 1052 5.62 -20.31 10.41
N ASP A 1053 4.64 -19.96 9.58
CA ASP A 1053 4.00 -20.87 8.61
C ASP A 1053 4.97 -21.10 7.43
N SER A 1054 5.47 -22.33 7.29
CA SER A 1054 6.46 -22.64 6.25
C SER A 1054 5.87 -22.66 4.84
N ARG A 1055 4.53 -22.68 4.69
CA ARG A 1055 3.86 -22.69 3.38
C ARG A 1055 3.74 -21.28 2.81
N ILE A 1056 4.69 -20.86 1.99
CA ILE A 1056 4.75 -19.50 1.38
C ILE A 1056 4.01 -19.33 0.05
N GLY A 1057 3.29 -20.35 -0.41
CA GLY A 1057 2.43 -20.21 -1.58
C GLY A 1057 1.54 -21.42 -1.85
N ALA A 1058 0.47 -21.21 -2.59
CA ALA A 1058 -0.42 -22.25 -3.09
C ALA A 1058 -0.95 -21.88 -4.49
N GLY A 1059 -1.03 -22.85 -5.39
CA GLY A 1059 -1.48 -22.61 -6.77
C GLY A 1059 -2.24 -23.77 -7.35
N ARG A 1060 -3.21 -23.47 -8.22
CA ARG A 1060 -3.96 -24.46 -8.98
C ARG A 1060 -3.15 -24.90 -10.20
N VAL A 1061 -3.08 -26.21 -10.43
CA VAL A 1061 -2.40 -26.79 -11.59
C VAL A 1061 -3.31 -26.71 -12.80
N THR A 1062 -2.90 -25.97 -13.84
CA THR A 1062 -3.63 -25.91 -15.12
C THR A 1062 -3.03 -26.82 -16.19
N GLY A 1063 -1.78 -27.25 -15.98
CA GLY A 1063 -1.03 -28.15 -16.85
C GLY A 1063 0.42 -28.27 -16.40
N VAL A 1064 1.25 -28.97 -17.17
CA VAL A 1064 2.68 -29.15 -16.90
C VAL A 1064 3.49 -29.06 -18.20
N ALA A 1065 4.77 -28.72 -18.08
CA ALA A 1065 5.77 -28.78 -19.14
C ALA A 1065 7.14 -29.11 -18.53
N ASP A 1066 8.17 -29.35 -19.35
CA ASP A 1066 9.53 -29.59 -18.86
C ASP A 1066 9.97 -28.49 -17.87
N GLY A 1067 10.26 -28.91 -16.63
CA GLY A 1067 10.66 -28.03 -15.52
C GLY A 1067 9.58 -27.07 -15.02
N ARG A 1068 8.31 -27.26 -15.39
CA ARG A 1068 7.25 -26.28 -15.11
C ARG A 1068 5.92 -26.91 -14.71
N VAL A 1069 5.33 -26.39 -13.64
CA VAL A 1069 3.93 -26.64 -13.28
C VAL A 1069 3.13 -25.38 -13.60
N LEU A 1070 2.26 -25.44 -14.60
CA LEU A 1070 1.49 -24.29 -15.07
C LEU A 1070 0.38 -23.94 -14.09
N THR A 1071 0.12 -22.64 -13.92
CA THR A 1071 -0.91 -22.15 -13.00
C THR A 1071 -1.56 -20.89 -13.53
N ASP A 1072 -2.83 -20.69 -13.21
CA ASP A 1072 -3.56 -19.44 -13.41
C ASP A 1072 -3.78 -18.66 -12.09
N THR A 1073 -3.18 -19.12 -10.99
CA THR A 1073 -3.27 -18.48 -9.68
C THR A 1073 -2.34 -17.27 -9.60
N ASP A 1074 -2.78 -16.19 -8.95
CA ASP A 1074 -1.93 -15.03 -8.68
C ASP A 1074 -0.95 -15.29 -7.51
N PHE A 1075 0.31 -14.90 -7.72
CA PHE A 1075 1.39 -14.96 -6.73
C PHE A 1075 1.99 -13.56 -6.57
N VAL A 1076 1.48 -12.80 -5.59
CA VAL A 1076 1.80 -11.39 -5.38
C VAL A 1076 3.27 -11.18 -4.99
N LEU A 1077 3.85 -12.14 -4.28
CA LEU A 1077 5.21 -12.03 -3.75
C LEU A 1077 6.31 -12.45 -4.73
N ASN A 1078 5.96 -12.79 -5.98
CA ASN A 1078 6.92 -13.24 -6.98
C ASN A 1078 8.00 -12.19 -7.30
N HIS A 1079 9.06 -12.62 -7.98
CA HIS A 1079 10.29 -11.84 -8.21
C HIS A 1079 11.11 -11.59 -6.93
N PHE A 1080 12.22 -10.85 -7.08
CA PHE A 1080 13.14 -10.50 -6.00
C PHE A 1080 13.66 -11.71 -5.22
N ARG A 1081 13.71 -12.87 -5.88
CA ARG A 1081 14.19 -14.15 -5.34
C ARG A 1081 13.41 -14.66 -4.13
N TYR A 1082 12.16 -14.21 -3.91
CA TYR A 1082 11.39 -14.64 -2.73
C TYR A 1082 11.19 -16.17 -2.67
N TYR A 1083 10.84 -16.78 -3.81
CA TYR A 1083 10.64 -18.22 -3.98
C TYR A 1083 11.91 -18.99 -4.38
N HIS A 1084 13.02 -18.30 -4.62
CA HIS A 1084 14.25 -18.95 -5.11
C HIS A 1084 14.85 -19.83 -4.01
N GLY A 1085 15.00 -21.12 -4.29
CA GLY A 1085 15.45 -22.13 -3.33
C GLY A 1085 14.34 -22.71 -2.44
N ALA A 1086 13.08 -22.32 -2.64
CA ALA A 1086 11.93 -22.91 -1.95
C ALA A 1086 11.63 -24.32 -2.49
N ARG A 1087 10.58 -24.96 -1.95
CA ARG A 1087 10.17 -26.34 -2.26
C ARG A 1087 8.76 -26.39 -2.82
N LEU A 1088 8.61 -26.87 -4.05
CA LEU A 1088 7.32 -27.15 -4.68
C LEU A 1088 6.84 -28.55 -4.28
N VAL A 1089 5.64 -28.64 -3.74
CA VAL A 1089 5.06 -29.88 -3.22
C VAL A 1089 3.70 -30.12 -3.84
N ASN A 1090 3.40 -31.36 -4.22
CA ASN A 1090 2.11 -31.72 -4.80
C ASN A 1090 1.00 -31.84 -3.73
N ALA A 1091 -0.26 -31.92 -4.16
CA ALA A 1091 -1.43 -32.04 -3.28
C ALA A 1091 -1.32 -33.18 -2.25
N ALA A 1092 -0.73 -34.31 -2.65
CA ALA A 1092 -0.57 -35.48 -1.78
C ALA A 1092 0.59 -35.36 -0.78
N ARG A 1093 1.44 -34.33 -0.93
CA ARG A 1093 2.68 -34.12 -0.17
C ARG A 1093 3.64 -35.32 -0.22
N THR A 1094 3.71 -35.96 -1.39
CA THR A 1094 4.54 -37.15 -1.62
C THR A 1094 5.77 -36.87 -2.47
N VAL A 1095 5.77 -35.77 -3.22
CA VAL A 1095 6.93 -35.33 -4.01
C VAL A 1095 7.28 -33.87 -3.68
N GLU A 1096 8.56 -33.56 -3.77
CA GLU A 1096 9.12 -32.24 -3.49
C GLU A 1096 10.18 -31.91 -4.56
N TYR A 1097 10.12 -30.70 -5.11
CA TYR A 1097 11.08 -30.18 -6.10
C TYR A 1097 11.66 -28.83 -5.66
N PRO A 1098 12.97 -28.57 -5.83
CA PRO A 1098 13.55 -27.25 -5.62
C PRO A 1098 13.01 -26.25 -6.65
N LEU A 1099 12.74 -25.02 -6.22
CA LEU A 1099 12.19 -23.95 -7.06
C LEU A 1099 13.24 -22.90 -7.42
N ILE A 1100 13.14 -22.42 -8.66
CA ILE A 1100 13.77 -21.16 -9.09
C ILE A 1100 12.86 -19.98 -8.77
N GLU A 1101 11.58 -20.07 -9.12
CA GLU A 1101 10.59 -18.98 -8.98
C GLU A 1101 9.17 -19.50 -9.17
N VAL A 1102 8.16 -18.75 -8.74
CA VAL A 1102 6.76 -18.94 -9.14
C VAL A 1102 6.25 -17.68 -9.83
N LEU A 1103 6.04 -17.76 -11.14
CA LEU A 1103 5.51 -16.64 -11.93
C LEU A 1103 3.98 -16.59 -11.84
N SER A 1104 3.45 -15.45 -11.38
CA SER A 1104 2.01 -15.21 -11.25
C SER A 1104 1.24 -15.51 -12.55
N LYS A 1105 0.13 -16.25 -12.45
CA LYS A 1105 -0.70 -16.74 -13.57
C LYS A 1105 0.07 -17.41 -14.72
N THR A 1106 1.25 -17.95 -14.43
CA THR A 1106 2.12 -18.53 -15.45
C THR A 1106 2.55 -19.94 -15.06
N ALA A 1107 3.50 -20.08 -14.14
CA ALA A 1107 4.05 -21.37 -13.76
C ALA A 1107 4.91 -21.29 -12.50
N ALA A 1108 4.95 -22.37 -11.72
CA ALA A 1108 6.05 -22.69 -10.82
C ALA A 1108 7.21 -23.28 -11.64
N LEU A 1109 8.40 -22.70 -11.51
CA LEU A 1109 9.61 -23.07 -12.25
C LEU A 1109 10.53 -23.90 -11.35
N ILE A 1110 10.72 -25.16 -11.72
CA ILE A 1110 11.58 -26.11 -11.01
C ILE A 1110 13.03 -25.88 -11.42
N ASP A 1111 13.95 -26.01 -10.47
CA ASP A 1111 15.38 -26.05 -10.75
C ASP A 1111 15.75 -27.36 -11.45
N THR A 1112 15.84 -27.31 -12.77
CA THR A 1112 16.17 -28.48 -13.60
C THR A 1112 17.64 -28.87 -13.55
N ASP A 1113 18.51 -27.99 -13.04
CA ASP A 1113 19.92 -28.34 -12.83
C ASP A 1113 20.05 -29.23 -11.58
N ALA A 1114 19.24 -28.95 -10.55
CA ALA A 1114 19.11 -29.81 -9.37
C ALA A 1114 18.25 -31.07 -9.62
N CYS A 1115 17.22 -30.97 -10.47
CA CYS A 1115 16.27 -32.05 -10.77
C CYS A 1115 16.08 -32.25 -12.30
N PRO A 1116 17.07 -32.81 -13.02
CA PRO A 1116 16.98 -33.02 -14.47
C PRO A 1116 15.83 -33.94 -14.90
N GLU A 1117 15.33 -34.76 -13.99
CA GLU A 1117 14.18 -35.66 -14.15
C GLU A 1117 12.82 -34.96 -14.18
N ALA A 1118 12.73 -33.67 -13.86
CA ALA A 1118 11.50 -32.88 -13.85
C ALA A 1118 10.97 -32.61 -15.28
N LYS A 1119 10.66 -33.68 -16.00
CA LYS A 1119 10.15 -33.70 -17.38
C LYS A 1119 8.63 -33.74 -17.39
N ALA A 1120 8.03 -33.23 -18.46
CA ALA A 1120 6.57 -33.10 -18.57
C ALA A 1120 5.81 -34.39 -18.21
N ASP A 1121 6.27 -35.55 -18.71
CA ASP A 1121 5.63 -36.85 -18.46
C ASP A 1121 5.65 -37.24 -16.97
N ARG A 1122 6.76 -36.98 -16.27
CA ARG A 1122 6.86 -37.24 -14.83
C ARG A 1122 6.01 -36.26 -14.05
N LEU A 1123 6.11 -34.97 -14.37
CA LEU A 1123 5.35 -33.92 -13.70
C LEU A 1123 3.84 -34.11 -13.87
N ALA A 1124 3.38 -34.70 -14.99
CA ALA A 1124 1.96 -35.02 -15.19
C ALA A 1124 1.43 -36.06 -14.20
N GLY A 1125 2.29 -37.01 -13.77
CA GLY A 1125 1.97 -37.99 -12.72
C GLY A 1125 1.99 -37.37 -11.32
N ASP A 1126 2.91 -36.43 -11.09
CA ASP A 1126 3.10 -35.78 -9.79
C ASP A 1126 2.08 -34.66 -9.52
N PHE A 1127 1.69 -33.92 -10.56
CA PHE A 1127 0.83 -32.75 -10.52
C PHE A 1127 -0.34 -32.92 -11.50
N SER A 1128 -1.43 -33.50 -11.02
CA SER A 1128 -2.64 -33.67 -11.83
C SER A 1128 -3.29 -32.32 -12.15
N LYS A 1129 -3.84 -32.18 -13.36
CA LYS A 1129 -4.63 -31.00 -13.73
C LYS A 1129 -5.79 -30.79 -12.76
N ASP A 1130 -6.07 -29.53 -12.44
CA ASP A 1130 -7.07 -29.06 -11.46
C ASP A 1130 -6.79 -29.45 -10.00
N SER A 1131 -5.67 -30.14 -9.72
CA SER A 1131 -5.14 -30.28 -8.35
C SER A 1131 -4.45 -28.99 -7.89
N TRP A 1132 -4.03 -28.96 -6.63
CA TRP A 1132 -3.29 -27.84 -6.03
C TRP A 1132 -1.86 -28.26 -5.71
N PHE A 1133 -0.93 -27.33 -5.87
CA PHE A 1133 0.42 -27.45 -5.32
C PHE A 1133 0.60 -26.44 -4.18
N GLU A 1134 1.56 -26.73 -3.31
CA GLU A 1134 1.99 -25.85 -2.23
C GLU A 1134 3.48 -25.53 -2.39
N VAL A 1135 3.91 -24.38 -1.87
CA VAL A 1135 5.30 -23.94 -1.87
C VAL A 1135 5.76 -23.75 -0.43
N PHE A 1136 6.85 -24.40 -0.06
CA PHE A 1136 7.39 -24.38 1.29
C PHE A 1136 8.78 -23.74 1.37
N ASP A 1137 9.06 -23.08 2.50
CA ASP A 1137 10.25 -22.25 2.64
C ASP A 1137 11.56 -23.02 2.71
N TYR A 1138 11.55 -24.11 3.45
CA TYR A 1138 12.69 -25.00 3.71
C TYR A 1138 12.24 -26.46 3.61
N GLY A 1139 13.18 -27.38 3.45
CA GLY A 1139 12.94 -28.82 3.39
C GLY A 1139 14.03 -29.65 4.04
N VAL A 1140 13.94 -30.97 3.88
CA VAL A 1140 15.00 -31.89 4.34
C VAL A 1140 16.29 -31.60 3.58
N GLY A 1141 17.42 -31.63 4.30
CA GLY A 1141 18.76 -31.35 3.77
C GLY A 1141 19.20 -29.89 3.88
N ASP A 1142 18.28 -28.96 4.19
CA ASP A 1142 18.67 -27.57 4.46
C ASP A 1142 19.47 -27.47 5.77
N ALA A 1143 20.43 -26.55 5.82
CA ALA A 1143 21.28 -26.32 6.97
C ALA A 1143 20.57 -25.46 8.02
N VAL A 1144 20.86 -25.72 9.29
CA VAL A 1144 20.43 -24.92 10.43
C VAL A 1144 21.67 -24.39 11.13
N ASP A 1145 21.77 -23.08 11.29
CA ASP A 1145 22.88 -22.45 12.00
C ASP A 1145 22.41 -21.42 13.03
N VAL A 1146 23.18 -21.31 14.11
CA VAL A 1146 22.90 -20.44 15.27
C VAL A 1146 24.20 -19.80 15.74
N PRO A 1147 24.36 -18.48 15.56
CA PRO A 1147 25.54 -17.77 16.04
C PRO A 1147 25.76 -17.99 17.55
N ALA A 1148 27.01 -18.21 17.95
CA ALA A 1148 27.35 -18.26 19.37
C ALA A 1148 27.17 -16.88 19.99
N VAL A 1149 26.64 -16.82 21.21
CA VAL A 1149 26.46 -15.58 21.98
C VAL A 1149 26.98 -15.85 23.37
N ALA A 1150 27.95 -15.06 23.81
CA ALA A 1150 28.52 -15.11 25.15
C ALA A 1150 28.62 -13.72 25.76
N VAL A 1151 28.26 -13.63 27.04
CA VAL A 1151 28.32 -12.41 27.85
C VAL A 1151 29.01 -12.78 29.16
N SER A 1152 29.98 -11.98 29.58
CA SER A 1152 30.66 -12.11 30.87
C SER A 1152 30.68 -10.75 31.58
N ASP A 1153 30.33 -10.74 32.87
CA ASP A 1153 30.44 -9.56 33.76
C ASP A 1153 31.70 -9.61 34.63
N GLN A 1154 32.61 -10.56 34.33
CA GLN A 1154 33.89 -10.72 35.00
C GLN A 1154 35.01 -10.85 33.98
N ALA A 1155 36.22 -10.45 34.38
CA ALA A 1155 37.38 -10.59 33.51
C ALA A 1155 37.83 -12.06 33.41
N GLU A 1156 37.70 -12.84 34.50
CA GLU A 1156 38.09 -14.26 34.59
C GLU A 1156 37.07 -15.23 34.00
#